data_AF-A0AAD6V4Q5-F1
#
_entry.id   AF-A0AAD6V4Q5-F1
#
_cell.length_a   1.000
_cell.length_b   1.000
_cell.length_c   1.000
_cell.angle_alpha   90.00
_cell.angle_beta   90.00
_cell.angle_gamma   90.00
#
_symmetry.space_group_name_H-M   'P 1'
#
loop_
_entity.id
_entity.type
_entity.pdbx_description
1 polymer ?
#
loop_
_entity_poly.entity_id
_entity_poly.type
_entity_poly.pdbx_seq_one_letter_code
_entity_poly.pdbx_strand_id
1 'polypeptide(L)'
;MASLDGIDVNPDWAALLSNLPVDLKNPQTQCHLLFTLLVFFSLSVREFLVFLFESSIPAVKQRVGIFMGNTQTNGFGPERVFKAWHNRFPRSVPHLHSMIVKPCMHEIALKESDQVINDPRLKVRLFDCTLQYIRNILNPGELPTIYSEDAPYTWDYLSVFTTSPNKWRKERARKGKDGKPNTPVEVDEWEETVPGAMDDFAGETGGFWKGMGFSRNPTFALVFVFSLMAFMRNTGTNLFPMILGLFLESGGTGSRILNTLSNAGACVSVTTIERLKKVLSEDAVAYAIALMQSPGMFFLIFDNINIFLRKSQQRLFNKNSMIHATNATVIALPDAEPAAADFGAKQKARGKRATATGRDILPSEDDEAKMLSSFTGLIMTLVLAYCPGSKDWEDRDQMLKVAENFMTSDRPLPAKKSDGRPLGIFDVNEGSKKGIIQMLKALQEISGLDETEWAGKARIIVGDWLTSNNIRGARKDRMDDINPMERLDYVDELSALWHFALNATHMIMRLHFGNSVLDPGPKAAIRQCKPFSNFATNYADAKALIRHSLIARILYEVMLKNDIKRWAALAKWKPTLAELTAFAQDFVSDFTLAINSESAKNVNDDYYAHSQYFIRDALIFCVFEHSVMFADAGGVLRVLKYWALSFRGAGLHNYARECLEIVLQWKYELSPEAQAAKEQAWFFNRWGIKGRSIASDLYLEQNNFWVKRVNIAKGSGVTIKYIIEKGSAPVEAFREVSHQFARTFGFADRARRHKEVNIGQDLRLLTETMLDAQLHVLTPNRPIYAPLKVSKKGQVASGPRVSAIVDSFDVGAQILNGGKFREFIRTTAWDPAAGYPVGAAEMGPDKDDPLLNGSAFDRVDGNPLGRDDFNDMDDGDAHSQRYPGLGSLGGGMDYPDDT
;
A
#
# COMPACT_ATOMS: atom_id res chain seq x y z
N MET A 1 -9.95 31.59 -77.19
CA MET A 1 -10.22 32.43 -78.38
C MET A 1 -11.71 32.65 -78.46
N ALA A 2 -12.16 33.86 -78.10
CA ALA A 2 -13.46 34.42 -78.44
C ALA A 2 -13.21 35.93 -78.61
N SER A 3 -13.54 36.45 -79.78
CA SER A 3 -13.33 37.84 -80.21
C SER A 3 -14.25 38.80 -79.46
N LEU A 4 -13.68 39.82 -78.84
CA LEU A 4 -14.40 41.02 -78.42
C LEU A 4 -14.00 42.15 -79.37
N ASP A 5 -14.75 42.26 -80.46
CA ASP A 5 -14.83 43.49 -81.26
C ASP A 5 -15.72 44.49 -80.52
N GLY A 6 -15.24 45.74 -80.46
CA GLY A 6 -16.09 46.92 -80.34
C GLY A 6 -16.36 47.47 -78.94
N ILE A 7 -15.36 48.15 -78.34
CA ILE A 7 -15.55 49.43 -77.63
C ILE A 7 -14.28 50.27 -77.90
N ASP A 8 -14.34 51.15 -78.89
CA ASP A 8 -13.36 52.22 -79.08
C ASP A 8 -13.76 53.40 -78.19
N VAL A 9 -13.32 53.33 -76.93
CA VAL A 9 -13.28 54.50 -76.05
C VAL A 9 -11.80 54.81 -75.92
N ASN A 10 -11.28 55.71 -76.76
CA ASN A 10 -9.95 56.26 -76.61
C ASN A 10 -9.89 56.91 -75.21
N PRO A 11 -9.17 56.34 -74.23
CA PRO A 11 -9.08 56.92 -72.92
C PRO A 11 -8.43 58.30 -73.04
N ASP A 12 -8.98 59.32 -72.40
CA ASP A 12 -8.23 60.56 -72.20
C ASP A 12 -7.13 60.29 -71.16
N TRP A 13 -6.04 59.68 -71.64
CA TRP A 13 -4.84 59.41 -70.87
C TRP A 13 -4.21 60.70 -70.33
N ALA A 14 -4.43 61.84 -71.00
CA ALA A 14 -3.93 63.14 -70.56
C ALA A 14 -4.69 63.64 -69.31
N ALA A 15 -6.02 63.49 -69.28
CA ALA A 15 -6.83 63.80 -68.09
C ALA A 15 -6.47 62.89 -66.89
N LEU A 16 -6.20 61.61 -67.13
CA LEU A 16 -5.85 60.66 -66.06
C LEU A 16 -4.44 60.88 -65.49
N LEU A 17 -3.48 61.30 -66.32
CA LEU A 17 -2.10 61.58 -65.92
C LEU A 17 -1.90 62.99 -65.33
N SER A 18 -2.80 63.94 -65.64
CA SER A 18 -2.71 65.33 -65.17
C SER A 18 -2.96 65.54 -63.66
N ASN A 19 -3.57 64.56 -62.98
CA ASN A 19 -3.88 64.60 -61.54
C ASN A 19 -2.92 63.77 -60.67
N LEU A 20 -1.78 63.32 -61.21
CA LEU A 20 -0.83 62.49 -60.46
C LEU A 20 0.14 63.32 -59.59
N PRO A 21 0.35 62.97 -58.31
CA PRO A 21 1.45 63.51 -57.53
C PRO A 21 2.79 63.14 -58.17
N VAL A 22 3.69 64.12 -58.30
CA VAL A 22 4.95 64.06 -59.09
C VAL A 22 5.97 63.01 -58.59
N ASP A 23 5.75 62.37 -57.43
CA ASP A 23 6.66 61.35 -56.89
C ASP A 23 6.16 59.91 -57.11
N LEU A 24 6.50 59.37 -58.28
CA LEU A 24 6.25 57.97 -58.67
C LEU A 24 7.15 56.96 -57.95
N LYS A 25 8.04 57.39 -57.03
CA LYS A 25 8.83 56.46 -56.18
C LYS A 25 8.11 56.08 -54.89
N ASN A 26 7.05 56.81 -54.51
CA ASN A 26 6.26 56.51 -53.33
C ASN A 26 5.24 55.37 -53.62
N PRO A 27 5.32 54.22 -52.93
CA PRO A 27 4.39 53.09 -53.14
C PRO A 27 2.91 53.46 -52.96
N GLN A 28 2.61 54.44 -52.10
CA GLN A 28 1.24 54.86 -51.83
C GLN A 28 0.64 55.62 -53.02
N THR A 29 1.46 56.46 -53.68
CA THR A 29 1.11 57.16 -54.92
C THR A 29 0.91 56.17 -56.07
N GLN A 30 1.76 55.15 -56.17
CA GLN A 30 1.63 54.08 -57.16
C GLN A 30 0.35 53.26 -56.98
N CYS A 31 0.01 52.90 -55.74
CA CYS A 31 -1.25 52.21 -55.44
C CYS A 31 -2.48 53.08 -55.75
N HIS A 32 -2.40 54.40 -55.50
CA HIS A 32 -3.48 55.33 -55.84
C HIS A 32 -3.71 55.40 -57.35
N LEU A 33 -2.64 55.54 -58.15
CA LEU A 33 -2.72 55.49 -59.61
C LEU A 33 -3.35 54.19 -60.12
N LEU A 34 -2.91 53.05 -59.60
CA LEU A 34 -3.48 51.74 -59.97
C LEU A 34 -4.98 51.66 -59.65
N PHE A 35 -5.41 52.21 -58.51
CA PHE A 35 -6.82 52.22 -58.16
C PHE A 35 -7.64 53.18 -59.03
N THR A 36 -7.10 54.36 -59.37
CA THR A 36 -7.72 55.30 -60.30
C THR A 36 -7.91 54.70 -61.69
N LEU A 37 -6.95 53.87 -62.15
CA LEU A 37 -7.09 53.11 -63.39
C LEU A 37 -8.22 52.08 -63.32
N LEU A 38 -8.39 51.37 -62.20
CA LEU A 38 -9.52 50.45 -62.03
C LEU A 38 -10.86 51.16 -62.13
N VAL A 39 -10.97 52.34 -61.50
CA VAL A 39 -12.17 53.19 -61.58
C VAL A 39 -12.41 53.66 -63.01
N PHE A 40 -11.37 54.12 -63.70
CA PHE A 40 -11.45 54.60 -65.08
C PHE A 40 -11.90 53.49 -66.05
N PHE A 41 -11.37 52.29 -65.91
CA PHE A 41 -11.77 51.13 -66.71
C PHE A 41 -13.08 50.48 -66.29
N SER A 42 -13.77 51.04 -65.27
CA SER A 42 -14.99 50.47 -64.70
C SER A 42 -14.83 49.01 -64.25
N LEU A 43 -13.63 48.62 -63.81
CA LEU A 43 -13.32 47.27 -63.32
C LEU A 43 -13.60 47.18 -61.82
N SER A 44 -14.29 46.12 -61.39
CA SER A 44 -14.48 45.89 -59.96
C SER A 44 -13.21 45.40 -59.29
N VAL A 45 -13.03 45.73 -58.01
CA VAL A 45 -11.93 45.21 -57.18
C VAL A 45 -11.95 43.68 -57.14
N ARG A 46 -13.14 43.07 -57.19
CA ARG A 46 -13.29 41.61 -57.26
C ARG A 46 -12.68 41.04 -58.54
N GLU A 47 -13.06 41.56 -59.71
CA GLU A 47 -12.55 41.08 -61.00
C GLU A 47 -11.04 41.26 -61.11
N PHE A 48 -10.51 42.38 -60.62
CA PHE A 48 -9.08 42.62 -60.59
C PHE A 48 -8.34 41.65 -59.67
N LEU A 49 -8.87 41.38 -58.47
CA LEU A 49 -8.25 40.41 -57.55
C LEU A 49 -8.32 38.98 -58.09
N VAL A 50 -9.45 38.56 -58.67
CA VAL A 50 -9.59 37.25 -59.31
C VAL A 50 -8.59 37.11 -60.45
N PHE A 51 -8.49 38.11 -61.34
CA PHE A 51 -7.48 38.14 -62.40
C PHE A 51 -6.05 38.04 -61.83
N LEU A 52 -5.74 38.77 -60.77
CA LEU A 52 -4.41 38.77 -60.17
C LEU A 52 -4.00 37.37 -59.70
N PHE A 53 -4.88 36.67 -58.98
CA PHE A 53 -4.58 35.34 -58.40
C PHE A 53 -4.76 34.16 -59.38
N GLU A 54 -5.52 34.33 -60.46
CA GLU A 54 -5.74 33.29 -61.49
C GLU A 54 -4.92 33.50 -62.78
N SER A 55 -4.16 34.60 -62.88
CA SER A 55 -3.38 34.95 -64.08
C SER A 55 -2.19 34.01 -64.34
N SER A 56 -2.09 33.56 -65.59
CA SER A 56 -0.95 32.78 -66.11
C SER A 56 0.21 33.65 -66.62
N ILE A 57 0.09 34.98 -66.55
CA ILE A 57 1.13 35.90 -67.05
C ILE A 57 2.35 35.84 -66.11
N PRO A 58 3.57 35.52 -66.60
CA PRO A 58 4.74 35.26 -65.74
C PRO A 58 5.07 36.39 -64.77
N ALA A 59 5.02 37.65 -65.23
CA ALA A 59 5.31 38.83 -64.41
C ALA A 59 4.28 39.04 -63.28
N VAL A 60 3.00 38.72 -63.54
CA VAL A 60 1.92 38.82 -62.54
C VAL A 60 2.08 37.68 -61.53
N LYS A 61 2.24 36.45 -62.02
CA LYS A 61 2.44 35.25 -61.19
C LYS A 61 3.66 35.37 -60.27
N GLN A 62 4.77 35.95 -60.74
CA GLN A 62 5.96 36.20 -59.92
C GLN A 62 5.66 37.15 -58.75
N ARG A 63 4.97 38.27 -59.01
CA ARG A 63 4.61 39.25 -57.98
C ARG A 63 3.60 38.70 -56.98
N VAL A 64 2.62 37.92 -57.45
CA VAL A 64 1.65 37.22 -56.59
C VAL A 64 2.33 36.12 -55.79
N GLY A 65 3.28 35.39 -56.37
CA GLY A 65 4.10 34.42 -55.66
C GLY A 65 4.89 35.03 -54.50
N ILE A 66 5.42 36.25 -54.67
CA ILE A 66 6.06 37.01 -53.58
C ILE A 66 5.05 37.36 -52.48
N PHE A 67 3.83 37.76 -52.86
CA PHE A 67 2.75 38.05 -51.89
C PHE A 67 2.32 36.81 -51.09
N MET A 68 2.22 35.65 -51.75
CA MET A 68 1.88 34.36 -51.13
C MET A 68 3.08 33.71 -50.41
N GLY A 69 4.28 34.25 -50.55
CA GLY A 69 5.47 33.79 -49.84
C GLY A 69 5.54 34.31 -48.40
N ASN A 70 6.10 33.50 -47.50
CA ASN A 70 6.40 33.91 -46.13
C ASN A 70 7.91 34.16 -45.99
N THR A 71 8.32 35.41 -45.77
CA THR A 71 9.73 35.80 -45.57
C THR A 71 9.90 36.57 -44.26
N GLN A 72 11.06 36.43 -43.61
CA GLN A 72 11.35 37.11 -42.33
C GLN A 72 11.28 38.64 -42.43
N THR A 73 11.51 39.22 -43.62
CA THR A 73 11.58 40.67 -43.84
C THR A 73 10.23 41.31 -44.19
N ASN A 74 9.34 40.61 -44.91
CA ASN A 74 8.07 41.19 -45.39
C ASN A 74 6.81 40.58 -44.75
N GLY A 75 6.93 39.45 -44.03
CA GLY A 75 5.83 38.71 -43.43
C GLY A 75 4.93 38.01 -44.46
N PHE A 76 3.85 37.37 -44.00
CA PHE A 76 2.89 36.71 -44.87
C PHE A 76 1.85 37.73 -45.38
N GLY A 77 1.88 38.04 -46.68
CA GLY A 77 1.01 39.05 -47.31
C GLY A 77 -0.49 38.86 -47.01
N PRO A 78 -1.05 37.65 -47.19
CA PRO A 78 -2.44 37.35 -46.86
C PRO A 78 -2.82 37.66 -45.42
N GLU A 79 -1.95 37.39 -44.45
CA GLU A 79 -2.22 37.71 -43.04
C GLU A 79 -2.42 39.21 -42.81
N ARG A 80 -1.57 40.04 -43.43
CA ARG A 80 -1.65 41.51 -43.31
C ARG A 80 -2.96 42.04 -43.90
N VAL A 81 -3.36 41.51 -45.06
CA VAL A 81 -4.62 41.85 -45.71
C VAL A 81 -5.81 41.39 -44.87
N PHE A 82 -5.77 40.17 -44.35
CA PHE A 82 -6.82 39.61 -43.50
C PHE A 82 -7.01 40.40 -42.21
N LYS A 83 -5.91 40.85 -41.56
CA LYS A 83 -5.94 41.76 -40.41
C LYS A 83 -6.54 43.12 -40.76
N ALA A 84 -6.23 43.67 -41.94
CA ALA A 84 -6.81 44.93 -42.39
C ALA A 84 -8.33 44.79 -42.60
N TRP A 85 -8.79 43.67 -43.17
CA TRP A 85 -10.23 43.38 -43.31
C TRP A 85 -10.93 43.33 -41.94
N HIS A 86 -10.31 42.67 -40.95
CA HIS A 86 -10.85 42.60 -39.59
C HIS A 86 -10.94 43.97 -38.90
N ASN A 87 -9.88 44.77 -38.99
CA ASN A 87 -9.79 46.04 -38.25
C ASN A 87 -10.63 47.15 -38.88
N ARG A 88 -10.81 47.13 -40.21
CA ARG A 88 -11.46 48.23 -40.95
C ARG A 88 -12.91 47.93 -41.33
N PHE A 89 -13.31 46.66 -41.40
CA PHE A 89 -14.65 46.25 -41.87
C PHE A 89 -15.36 45.30 -40.90
N PRO A 90 -15.77 45.77 -39.71
CA PRO A 90 -16.36 44.92 -38.67
C PRO A 90 -17.65 44.22 -39.11
N ARG A 91 -18.45 44.83 -40.00
CA ARG A 91 -19.69 44.22 -40.54
C ARG A 91 -19.42 43.00 -41.41
N SER A 92 -18.24 42.90 -42.02
CA SER A 92 -17.87 41.79 -42.91
C SER A 92 -17.21 40.63 -42.17
N VAL A 93 -16.75 40.83 -40.93
CA VAL A 93 -16.07 39.81 -40.12
C VAL A 93 -16.88 38.52 -39.95
N PRO A 94 -18.21 38.55 -39.66
CA PRO A 94 -19.00 37.33 -39.58
C PRO A 94 -19.01 36.52 -40.90
N HIS A 95 -19.00 37.20 -42.04
CA HIS A 95 -18.92 36.57 -43.36
C HIS A 95 -17.54 35.98 -43.62
N LEU A 96 -16.46 36.69 -43.25
CA LEU A 96 -15.10 36.16 -43.34
C LEU A 96 -14.93 34.89 -42.48
N HIS A 97 -15.49 34.88 -41.27
CA HIS A 97 -15.42 33.70 -40.39
C HIS A 97 -16.23 32.53 -40.93
N SER A 98 -17.46 32.78 -41.37
CA SER A 98 -18.36 31.70 -41.84
C SER A 98 -18.00 31.13 -43.21
N MET A 99 -17.51 31.96 -44.14
CA MET A 99 -17.26 31.56 -45.53
C MET A 99 -15.80 31.19 -45.82
N ILE A 100 -14.85 31.67 -45.03
CA ILE A 100 -13.41 31.42 -45.26
C ILE A 100 -12.82 30.60 -44.12
N VAL A 101 -12.92 31.08 -42.88
CA VAL A 101 -12.24 30.42 -41.74
C VAL A 101 -12.88 29.09 -41.40
N LYS A 102 -14.22 29.03 -41.29
CA LYS A 102 -14.95 27.84 -40.87
C LYS A 102 -14.72 26.63 -41.80
N PRO A 103 -14.77 26.75 -43.15
CA PRO A 103 -14.42 25.66 -44.05
C PRO A 103 -12.98 25.17 -43.89
N CYS A 104 -11.99 26.08 -43.83
CA CYS A 104 -10.59 25.71 -43.66
C CYS A 104 -10.34 25.00 -42.32
N MET A 105 -10.93 25.52 -41.24
CA MET A 105 -10.86 24.90 -39.91
C MET A 105 -11.47 23.49 -39.93
N HIS A 106 -12.61 23.31 -40.60
CA HIS A 106 -13.27 22.01 -40.70
C HIS A 106 -12.39 20.99 -41.44
N GLU A 107 -11.74 21.37 -42.53
CA GLU A 107 -10.84 20.50 -43.29
C GLU A 107 -9.61 20.08 -42.46
N ILE A 108 -8.98 21.03 -41.76
CA ILE A 108 -7.84 20.75 -40.87
C ILE A 108 -8.27 19.80 -39.75
N ALA A 109 -9.36 20.12 -39.05
CA ALA A 109 -9.85 19.32 -37.94
C ALA A 109 -10.26 17.91 -38.38
N LEU A 110 -10.84 17.74 -39.57
CA LEU A 110 -11.17 16.42 -40.11
C LEU A 110 -9.92 15.58 -40.33
N LYS A 111 -8.90 16.17 -40.99
CA LYS A 111 -7.62 15.51 -41.29
C LYS A 111 -6.88 15.11 -40.02
N GLU A 112 -6.74 16.02 -39.07
CA GLU A 112 -6.10 15.75 -37.77
C GLU A 112 -6.86 14.69 -36.99
N SER A 113 -8.19 14.78 -36.95
CA SER A 113 -9.01 13.77 -36.29
C SER A 113 -8.91 12.40 -36.98
N ASP A 114 -8.73 12.34 -38.31
CA ASP A 114 -8.46 11.08 -39.03
C ASP A 114 -7.10 10.49 -38.68
N GLN A 115 -6.08 11.32 -38.48
CA GLN A 115 -4.76 10.86 -38.03
C GLN A 115 -4.88 10.22 -36.63
N VAL A 116 -5.51 10.92 -35.67
CA VAL A 116 -5.68 10.43 -34.30
C VAL A 116 -6.44 9.10 -34.23
N ILE A 117 -7.56 8.93 -34.95
CA ILE A 117 -8.32 7.67 -34.89
C ILE A 117 -7.64 6.50 -35.61
N ASN A 118 -6.64 6.78 -36.44
CA ASN A 118 -5.89 5.77 -37.17
C ASN A 118 -4.60 5.36 -36.47
N ASP A 119 -4.11 6.16 -35.52
CA ASP A 119 -2.91 5.85 -34.75
C ASP A 119 -3.06 4.52 -33.96
N PRO A 120 -2.21 3.50 -34.21
CA PRO A 120 -2.23 2.26 -33.45
C PRO A 120 -1.82 2.43 -31.98
N ARG A 121 -1.03 3.45 -31.63
CA ARG A 121 -0.59 3.73 -30.24
C ARG A 121 -1.77 3.96 -29.30
N LEU A 122 -2.90 4.45 -29.82
CA LEU A 122 -4.10 4.78 -29.05
C LEU A 122 -5.16 3.66 -29.03
N LYS A 123 -4.84 2.47 -29.56
CA LYS A 123 -5.78 1.34 -29.71
C LYS A 123 -5.37 0.16 -28.84
N VAL A 124 -6.29 -0.28 -28.00
CA VAL A 124 -6.13 -1.45 -27.13
C VAL A 124 -7.07 -2.56 -27.58
N ARG A 125 -6.50 -3.72 -27.91
CA ARG A 125 -7.23 -4.95 -28.20
C ARG A 125 -7.25 -5.81 -26.94
N LEU A 126 -8.45 -6.23 -26.52
CA LEU A 126 -8.63 -7.00 -25.29
C LEU A 126 -7.81 -8.30 -25.26
N PHE A 127 -7.69 -9.00 -26.40
CA PHE A 127 -6.97 -10.28 -26.47
C PHE A 127 -5.45 -10.14 -26.34
N ASP A 128 -4.90 -8.95 -26.58
CA ASP A 128 -3.47 -8.68 -26.43
C ASP A 128 -3.13 -8.13 -25.02
N CYS A 129 -4.15 -7.92 -24.17
CA CYS A 129 -3.98 -7.32 -22.86
C CYS A 129 -3.43 -8.34 -21.86
N THR A 130 -2.12 -8.27 -21.61
CA THR A 130 -1.46 -8.94 -20.47
C THR A 130 -1.27 -7.97 -19.30
N LEU A 131 -0.95 -8.49 -18.11
CA LEU A 131 -0.55 -7.68 -16.96
C LEU A 131 0.65 -6.78 -17.31
N GLN A 132 1.61 -7.29 -18.08
CA GLN A 132 2.78 -6.53 -18.52
C GLN A 132 2.39 -5.43 -19.52
N TYR A 133 1.48 -5.73 -20.45
CA TYR A 133 0.98 -4.76 -21.41
C TYR A 133 0.29 -3.59 -20.71
N ILE A 134 -0.57 -3.86 -19.73
CA ILE A 134 -1.19 -2.81 -18.91
C ILE A 134 -0.12 -1.99 -18.20
N ARG A 135 0.85 -2.62 -17.52
CA ARG A 135 1.95 -1.90 -16.87
C ARG A 135 2.73 -0.97 -17.80
N ASN A 136 2.94 -1.37 -19.05
CA ASN A 136 3.66 -0.54 -20.03
C ASN A 136 2.83 0.64 -20.54
N ILE A 137 1.51 0.47 -20.65
CA ILE A 137 0.57 1.48 -21.17
C ILE A 137 0.16 2.54 -20.15
N LEU A 138 0.29 2.20 -18.87
CA LEU A 138 -0.08 3.07 -17.75
C LEU A 138 0.86 4.26 -17.53
N ASN A 139 1.67 4.65 -18.52
CA ASN A 139 2.32 5.95 -18.55
C ASN A 139 1.59 6.94 -19.50
N PRO A 140 0.46 7.56 -19.09
CA PRO A 140 -0.21 8.60 -19.86
C PRO A 140 0.67 9.83 -20.17
N GLY A 141 1.90 9.90 -19.64
CA GLY A 141 2.90 10.90 -19.95
C GLY A 141 3.13 11.12 -21.46
N GLU A 142 2.94 10.07 -22.27
CA GLU A 142 3.12 10.12 -23.73
C GLU A 142 1.87 10.58 -24.49
N LEU A 143 0.68 10.54 -23.89
CA LEU A 143 -0.57 10.92 -24.56
C LEU A 143 -0.60 12.38 -25.04
N PRO A 144 -0.14 13.38 -24.27
CA PRO A 144 -0.05 14.76 -24.77
C PRO A 144 0.83 14.86 -26.01
N THR A 145 1.98 14.16 -26.01
CA THR A 145 2.91 14.17 -27.13
C THR A 145 2.21 13.62 -28.38
N ILE A 146 1.60 12.44 -28.27
CA ILE A 146 0.85 11.81 -29.37
C ILE A 146 -0.24 12.75 -29.90
N TYR A 147 -1.09 13.31 -29.03
CA TYR A 147 -2.16 14.21 -29.46
C TYR A 147 -1.66 15.52 -30.07
N SER A 148 -0.56 16.09 -29.54
CA SER A 148 0.02 17.32 -30.09
C SER A 148 0.73 17.11 -31.42
N GLU A 149 1.29 15.91 -31.67
CA GLU A 149 1.91 15.53 -32.94
C GLU A 149 0.86 15.23 -34.01
N ASP A 150 -0.19 14.48 -33.65
CA ASP A 150 -1.22 14.03 -34.59
C ASP A 150 -2.28 15.10 -34.88
N ALA A 151 -2.48 16.06 -33.97
CA ALA A 151 -3.48 17.12 -34.09
C ALA A 151 -3.00 18.49 -33.59
N PRO A 152 -1.91 19.04 -34.15
CA PRO A 152 -1.27 20.26 -33.65
C PRO A 152 -2.19 21.49 -33.67
N TYR A 153 -2.97 21.69 -34.74
CA TYR A 153 -3.88 22.84 -34.84
C TYR A 153 -5.01 22.75 -33.83
N THR A 154 -5.64 21.58 -33.71
CA THR A 154 -6.72 21.34 -32.74
C THR A 154 -6.19 21.45 -31.31
N TRP A 155 -4.98 20.98 -31.05
CA TRP A 155 -4.32 21.06 -29.76
C TRP A 155 -4.11 22.52 -29.37
N ASP A 156 -3.50 23.31 -30.25
CA ASP A 156 -3.28 24.73 -30.05
C ASP A 156 -4.62 25.47 -29.85
N TYR A 157 -5.65 25.16 -30.65
CA TYR A 157 -6.97 25.76 -30.50
C TYR A 157 -7.60 25.48 -29.13
N LEU A 158 -7.61 24.23 -28.67
CA LEU A 158 -8.16 23.88 -27.36
C LEU A 158 -7.29 24.39 -26.20
N SER A 159 -5.98 24.52 -26.42
CA SER A 159 -5.08 25.13 -25.44
C SER A 159 -5.49 26.58 -25.12
N VAL A 160 -6.04 27.31 -26.09
CA VAL A 160 -6.57 28.67 -25.87
C VAL A 160 -7.69 28.67 -24.83
N PHE A 161 -8.59 27.68 -24.85
CA PHE A 161 -9.69 27.59 -23.87
C PHE A 161 -9.19 27.34 -22.45
N THR A 162 -8.12 26.57 -22.29
CA THR A 162 -7.62 26.14 -20.99
C THR A 162 -6.54 27.07 -20.43
N THR A 163 -5.85 27.83 -21.27
CA THR A 163 -4.70 28.68 -20.89
C THR A 163 -4.95 30.19 -21.00
N SER A 164 -6.05 30.64 -21.62
CA SER A 164 -6.32 32.08 -21.74
C SER A 164 -6.54 32.75 -20.39
N PRO A 165 -5.87 33.88 -20.10
CA PRO A 165 -6.02 34.55 -18.82
C PRO A 165 -7.40 35.22 -18.70
N ASN A 166 -8.11 34.94 -17.61
CA ASN A 166 -9.37 35.60 -17.26
C ASN A 166 -9.11 37.03 -16.71
N LYS A 167 -10.19 37.81 -16.52
CA LYS A 167 -10.12 39.20 -16.01
C LYS A 167 -9.35 39.29 -14.70
N TRP A 168 -9.64 38.38 -13.75
CA TRP A 168 -9.02 38.34 -12.44
C TRP A 168 -7.51 38.08 -12.52
N ARG A 169 -7.05 37.14 -13.36
CA ARG A 169 -5.62 36.86 -13.55
C ARG A 169 -4.88 38.01 -14.22
N LYS A 170 -5.51 38.66 -15.21
CA LYS A 170 -4.97 39.89 -15.81
C LYS A 170 -4.80 40.99 -14.75
N GLU A 171 -5.75 41.10 -13.82
CA GLU A 171 -5.73 42.09 -12.74
C GLU A 171 -4.72 41.75 -11.64
N ARG A 172 -4.58 40.47 -11.26
CA ARG A 172 -3.54 39.98 -10.34
C ARG A 172 -2.14 40.17 -10.91
N ALA A 173 -1.93 39.86 -12.19
CA ALA A 173 -0.67 40.11 -12.89
C ALA A 173 -0.33 41.61 -12.98
N ARG A 174 -1.36 42.48 -13.06
CA ARG A 174 -1.19 43.93 -13.01
C ARG A 174 -0.76 44.39 -11.61
N LYS A 175 -1.45 43.94 -10.56
CA LYS A 175 -1.13 44.27 -9.16
C LYS A 175 0.24 43.74 -8.72
N GLY A 176 0.68 42.59 -9.22
CA GLY A 176 2.01 42.03 -8.94
C GLY A 176 3.18 42.79 -9.56
N LYS A 177 2.96 43.65 -10.56
CA LYS A 177 3.99 44.51 -11.15
C LYS A 177 4.19 45.84 -10.42
N ASP A 178 3.25 46.24 -9.57
CA ASP A 178 3.24 47.57 -8.93
C ASP A 178 3.91 47.61 -7.53
N GLY A 179 4.62 46.57 -7.12
CA GLY A 179 5.56 46.61 -5.99
C GLY A 179 5.00 47.00 -4.61
N LYS A 180 3.67 47.00 -4.40
CA LYS A 180 3.07 47.29 -3.09
C LYS A 180 2.88 46.01 -2.28
N PRO A 181 3.32 45.98 -1.00
CA PRO A 181 3.18 44.80 -0.16
C PRO A 181 1.71 44.57 0.23
N ASN A 182 1.28 43.32 0.09
CA ASN A 182 0.12 42.66 0.70
C ASN A 182 -1.05 43.56 1.15
N THR A 183 -2.00 43.80 0.24
CA THR A 183 -3.41 43.76 0.64
C THR A 183 -3.86 42.31 0.49
N PRO A 184 -4.51 41.68 1.49
CA PRO A 184 -5.07 40.35 1.33
C PRO A 184 -6.13 40.44 0.23
N VAL A 185 -5.78 39.94 -0.95
CA VAL A 185 -6.76 39.71 -2.00
C VAL A 185 -7.65 38.61 -1.44
N GLU A 186 -8.95 38.87 -1.31
CA GLU A 186 -9.96 37.85 -1.02
C GLU A 186 -9.63 36.63 -1.86
N VAL A 187 -9.26 35.53 -1.20
CA VAL A 187 -9.16 34.23 -1.83
C VAL A 187 -10.56 33.96 -2.36
N ASP A 188 -10.71 33.85 -3.68
CA ASP A 188 -11.98 33.51 -4.29
C ASP A 188 -12.47 32.23 -3.60
N GLU A 189 -13.64 32.26 -2.95
CA GLU A 189 -14.20 31.13 -2.19
C GLU A 189 -14.32 29.86 -3.07
N TRP A 190 -14.21 30.01 -4.39
CA TRP A 190 -14.32 28.96 -5.40
C TRP A 190 -12.97 28.46 -5.98
N GLU A 191 -11.85 29.16 -5.79
CA GLU A 191 -10.50 28.64 -6.12
C GLU A 191 -9.92 27.88 -4.91
N GLU A 192 -10.58 26.78 -4.53
CA GLU A 192 -9.95 25.81 -3.65
C GLU A 192 -8.74 25.21 -4.37
N THR A 193 -7.54 25.47 -3.85
CA THR A 193 -6.36 24.70 -4.22
C THR A 193 -6.59 23.27 -3.79
N VAL A 194 -6.69 22.35 -4.74
CA VAL A 194 -6.75 20.91 -4.42
C VAL A 194 -5.47 20.59 -3.66
N PRO A 195 -5.55 20.20 -2.36
CA PRO A 195 -4.35 19.97 -1.58
C PRO A 195 -3.54 18.84 -2.22
N GLY A 196 -2.40 19.19 -2.84
CA GLY A 196 -1.45 18.22 -3.43
C GLY A 196 -1.32 18.19 -4.93
N ALA A 197 -2.09 19.00 -5.66
CA ALA A 197 -2.11 18.91 -7.11
C ALA A 197 -0.87 19.46 -7.84
N MET A 198 0.08 20.15 -7.17
CA MET A 198 1.04 21.01 -7.88
C MET A 198 2.50 21.09 -7.40
N ASP A 199 2.87 20.67 -6.18
CA ASP A 199 4.22 20.96 -5.67
C ASP A 199 5.30 19.92 -6.06
N ASP A 200 4.94 18.68 -6.40
CA ASP A 200 5.90 17.56 -6.53
C ASP A 200 6.17 17.07 -7.97
N PHE A 201 5.68 17.77 -9.00
CA PHE A 201 5.80 17.32 -10.41
C PHE A 201 7.21 17.53 -11.03
N ALA A 202 8.27 17.48 -10.21
CA ALA A 202 9.66 17.69 -10.63
C ALA A 202 10.41 16.39 -11.01
N GLY A 203 9.79 15.22 -10.93
CA GLY A 203 10.43 13.92 -11.17
C GLY A 203 9.92 13.15 -12.41
N GLU A 204 10.88 12.68 -13.22
CA GLU A 204 10.85 11.67 -14.30
C GLU A 204 9.90 11.80 -15.51
N THR A 205 8.72 12.43 -15.43
CA THR A 205 7.72 12.39 -16.53
C THR A 205 7.64 13.63 -17.44
N GLY A 206 8.70 14.45 -17.51
CA GLY A 206 8.90 15.44 -18.58
C GLY A 206 8.45 16.89 -18.29
N GLY A 207 9.15 17.84 -18.91
CA GLY A 207 8.96 19.29 -18.72
C GLY A 207 7.62 19.87 -19.23
N PHE A 208 6.79 19.07 -19.92
CA PHE A 208 5.46 19.46 -20.39
C PHE A 208 4.44 19.67 -19.27
N TRP A 209 4.70 19.12 -18.08
CA TRP A 209 3.76 19.11 -16.96
C TRP A 209 3.95 20.26 -15.97
N LYS A 210 4.89 21.18 -16.25
CA LYS A 210 5.17 22.32 -15.39
C LYS A 210 3.92 23.20 -15.29
N GLY A 211 3.34 23.31 -14.09
CA GLY A 211 2.14 24.10 -13.83
C GLY A 211 2.34 25.53 -14.31
N MET A 212 1.62 25.93 -15.37
CA MET A 212 1.67 27.29 -15.95
C MET A 212 1.03 28.36 -15.04
N GLY A 213 1.07 28.19 -13.71
CA GLY A 213 0.42 29.07 -12.74
C GLY A 213 -1.12 28.93 -12.66
N PHE A 214 -1.68 27.83 -13.15
CA PHE A 214 -3.11 27.48 -13.06
C PHE A 214 -3.36 26.66 -11.79
N SER A 215 -4.56 26.69 -11.20
CA SER A 215 -4.91 25.80 -10.06
C SER A 215 -5.12 24.33 -10.47
N ARG A 216 -5.42 24.08 -11.75
CA ARG A 216 -5.57 22.74 -12.36
C ARG A 216 -4.69 22.67 -13.61
N ASN A 217 -4.11 21.50 -13.90
CA ASN A 217 -3.22 21.34 -15.05
C ASN A 217 -4.01 21.34 -16.39
N PRO A 218 -3.79 22.32 -17.29
CA PRO A 218 -4.46 22.39 -18.59
C PRO A 218 -4.23 21.17 -19.47
N THR A 219 -3.04 20.56 -19.41
CA THR A 219 -2.66 19.41 -20.24
C THR A 219 -3.55 18.20 -19.97
N PHE A 220 -3.93 17.95 -18.71
CA PHE A 220 -4.86 16.86 -18.38
C PHE A 220 -6.25 17.08 -18.98
N ALA A 221 -6.75 18.32 -18.97
CA ALA A 221 -8.02 18.65 -19.59
C ALA A 221 -7.97 18.39 -21.11
N LEU A 222 -6.86 18.75 -21.76
CA LEU A 222 -6.66 18.49 -23.19
C LEU A 222 -6.64 16.99 -23.48
N VAL A 223 -5.82 16.20 -22.79
CA VAL A 223 -5.78 14.73 -22.94
C VAL A 223 -7.16 14.11 -22.79
N PHE A 224 -7.91 14.52 -21.76
CA PHE A 224 -9.25 14.00 -21.51
C PHE A 224 -10.23 14.33 -22.65
N VAL A 225 -10.23 15.58 -23.12
CA VAL A 225 -11.11 16.04 -24.22
C VAL A 225 -10.75 15.36 -25.54
N PHE A 226 -9.46 15.27 -25.87
CA PHE A 226 -8.98 14.58 -27.07
C PHE A 226 -9.38 13.11 -27.08
N SER A 227 -9.12 12.41 -25.97
CA SER A 227 -9.51 11.02 -25.82
C SER A 227 -11.01 10.82 -25.98
N LEU A 228 -11.83 11.69 -25.38
CA LEU A 228 -13.29 11.61 -25.45
C LEU A 228 -13.77 11.78 -26.89
N MET A 229 -13.29 12.80 -27.60
CA MET A 229 -13.67 13.06 -29.00
C MET A 229 -13.21 11.93 -29.93
N ALA A 230 -11.98 11.44 -29.76
CA ALA A 230 -11.43 10.37 -30.57
C ALA A 230 -12.18 9.05 -30.37
N PHE A 231 -12.50 8.69 -29.12
CA PHE A 231 -13.27 7.49 -28.79
C PHE A 231 -14.71 7.55 -29.30
N MET A 232 -15.34 8.73 -29.25
CA MET A 232 -16.69 8.95 -29.81
C MET A 232 -16.71 8.81 -31.33
N ARG A 233 -15.65 9.22 -32.04
CA ARG A 233 -15.53 9.05 -33.49
C ARG A 233 -15.20 7.60 -33.85
N ASN A 234 -14.33 6.95 -33.09
CA ASN A 234 -13.95 5.55 -33.28
C ASN A 234 -13.72 4.86 -31.92
N THR A 235 -14.60 3.93 -31.56
CA THR A 235 -14.49 3.17 -30.31
C THR A 235 -13.25 2.27 -30.25
N GLY A 236 -12.52 2.10 -31.35
CA GLY A 236 -11.21 1.46 -31.37
C GLY A 236 -10.10 2.29 -30.71
N THR A 237 -10.24 3.62 -30.65
CA THR A 237 -9.30 4.53 -29.98
C THR A 237 -9.61 4.60 -28.49
N ASN A 238 -9.36 3.49 -27.80
CA ASN A 238 -9.89 3.19 -26.47
C ASN A 238 -8.83 3.11 -25.36
N LEU A 239 -7.57 3.46 -25.64
CA LEU A 239 -6.47 3.40 -24.67
C LEU A 239 -6.82 4.09 -23.34
N PHE A 240 -7.02 5.40 -23.38
CA PHE A 240 -7.36 6.17 -22.18
C PHE A 240 -8.75 5.81 -21.60
N PRO A 241 -9.83 5.67 -22.40
CA PRO A 241 -11.15 5.28 -21.89
C PRO A 241 -11.17 3.90 -21.21
N MET A 242 -10.30 2.98 -21.63
CA MET A 242 -10.17 1.66 -21.02
C MET A 242 -9.49 1.74 -19.65
N ILE A 243 -8.37 2.47 -19.55
CA ILE A 243 -7.65 2.67 -18.29
C ILE A 243 -8.53 3.42 -17.29
N LEU A 244 -9.18 4.52 -17.71
CA LEU A 244 -10.08 5.29 -16.85
C LEU A 244 -11.29 4.45 -16.40
N GLY A 245 -11.86 3.64 -17.28
CA GLY A 245 -12.94 2.71 -16.92
C GLY A 245 -12.51 1.71 -15.85
N LEU A 246 -11.33 1.09 -16.02
CA LEU A 246 -10.77 0.14 -15.05
C LEU A 246 -10.46 0.82 -13.71
N PHE A 247 -9.89 2.02 -13.73
CA PHE A 247 -9.62 2.85 -12.54
C PHE A 247 -10.91 3.16 -11.76
N LEU A 248 -11.96 3.60 -12.45
CA LEU A 248 -13.23 3.92 -11.81
C LEU A 248 -13.89 2.68 -11.20
N GLU A 249 -13.90 1.56 -11.91
CA GLU A 249 -14.49 0.31 -11.40
C GLU A 249 -13.69 -0.24 -10.20
N SER A 250 -12.35 -0.27 -10.26
CA SER A 250 -11.49 -0.71 -9.16
C SER A 250 -11.56 0.22 -7.93
N GLY A 251 -11.89 1.50 -8.16
CA GLY A 251 -12.20 2.50 -7.13
C GLY A 251 -13.58 2.35 -6.49
N GLY A 252 -14.40 1.38 -6.90
CA GLY A 252 -15.72 1.14 -6.31
C GLY A 252 -16.88 1.86 -7.00
N THR A 253 -16.67 2.44 -8.18
CA THR A 253 -17.70 3.22 -8.89
C THR A 253 -18.85 2.33 -9.34
N GLY A 254 -20.08 2.67 -8.93
CA GLY A 254 -21.28 1.92 -9.32
C GLY A 254 -21.57 1.96 -10.82
N SER A 255 -22.17 0.89 -11.36
CA SER A 255 -22.42 0.73 -12.80
C SER A 255 -23.25 1.85 -13.43
N ARG A 256 -24.11 2.53 -12.66
CA ARG A 256 -24.88 3.70 -13.15
C ARG A 256 -23.96 4.85 -13.56
N ILE A 257 -22.94 5.15 -12.77
CA ILE A 257 -21.98 6.22 -13.04
C ILE A 257 -21.11 5.81 -14.23
N LEU A 258 -20.59 4.57 -14.24
CA LEU A 258 -19.79 4.04 -15.35
C LEU A 258 -20.56 4.09 -16.69
N ASN A 259 -21.81 3.65 -16.72
CA ASN A 259 -22.63 3.70 -17.94
C ASN A 259 -22.90 5.14 -18.39
N THR A 260 -23.10 6.08 -17.45
CA THR A 260 -23.29 7.50 -17.77
C THR A 260 -22.04 8.09 -18.42
N LEU A 261 -20.86 7.81 -17.85
CA LEU A 261 -19.57 8.25 -18.38
C LEU A 261 -19.24 7.58 -19.71
N SER A 262 -19.60 6.31 -19.87
CA SER A 262 -19.39 5.59 -21.13
C SER A 262 -20.24 6.14 -22.26
N ASN A 263 -21.51 6.49 -21.99
CA ASN A 263 -22.38 7.16 -22.96
C ASN A 263 -21.87 8.56 -23.35
N ALA A 264 -21.10 9.21 -22.47
CA ALA A 264 -20.45 10.48 -22.76
C ALA A 264 -19.09 10.33 -23.47
N GLY A 265 -18.62 9.10 -23.71
CA GLY A 265 -17.34 8.81 -24.35
C GLY A 265 -16.12 8.91 -23.41
N ALA A 266 -16.32 9.11 -22.11
CA ALA A 266 -15.22 9.23 -21.16
C ALA A 266 -14.55 7.88 -20.86
N CYS A 267 -15.31 6.78 -20.83
CA CYS A 267 -14.78 5.44 -20.58
C CYS A 267 -15.43 4.38 -21.46
N VAL A 268 -14.83 3.19 -21.49
CA VAL A 268 -15.45 2.03 -22.14
C VAL A 268 -16.67 1.51 -21.34
N SER A 269 -17.50 0.70 -21.98
CA SER A 269 -18.69 0.12 -21.33
C SER A 269 -18.32 -0.80 -20.17
N VAL A 270 -19.22 -0.94 -19.18
CA VAL A 270 -19.04 -1.90 -18.07
C VAL A 270 -18.79 -3.32 -18.60
N THR A 271 -19.48 -3.72 -19.66
CA THR A 271 -19.28 -5.03 -20.30
C THR A 271 -17.85 -5.20 -20.84
N THR A 272 -17.24 -4.13 -21.35
CA THR A 272 -15.85 -4.15 -21.83
C THR A 272 -14.87 -4.28 -20.66
N ILE A 273 -15.08 -3.54 -19.58
CA ILE A 273 -14.22 -3.63 -18.37
C ILE A 273 -14.32 -5.03 -17.77
N GLU A 274 -15.52 -5.59 -17.71
CA GLU A 274 -15.80 -6.94 -17.23
C GLU A 274 -15.16 -8.06 -18.07
N ARG A 275 -14.95 -7.82 -19.37
CA ARG A 275 -14.18 -8.72 -20.25
C ARG A 275 -12.68 -8.56 -20.02
N LEU A 276 -12.21 -7.32 -19.90
CA LEU A 276 -10.81 -7.02 -19.59
C LEU A 276 -10.39 -7.69 -18.28
N LYS A 277 -11.18 -7.55 -17.22
CA LYS A 277 -10.94 -8.19 -15.91
C LYS A 277 -10.79 -9.71 -16.02
N LYS A 278 -11.61 -10.37 -16.85
CA LYS A 278 -11.51 -11.81 -17.11
C LYS A 278 -10.20 -12.18 -17.79
N VAL A 279 -9.85 -11.47 -18.86
CA VAL A 279 -8.58 -11.70 -19.59
C VAL A 279 -7.37 -11.50 -18.67
N LEU A 280 -7.38 -10.44 -17.86
CA LEU A 280 -6.31 -10.18 -16.89
C LEU A 280 -6.24 -11.23 -15.79
N SER A 281 -7.38 -11.78 -15.37
CA SER A 281 -7.41 -12.87 -14.39
C SER A 281 -6.80 -14.15 -14.96
N GLU A 282 -7.13 -14.49 -16.21
CA GLU A 282 -6.56 -15.64 -16.93
C GLU A 282 -5.04 -15.48 -17.13
N ASP A 283 -4.58 -14.28 -17.54
CA ASP A 283 -3.16 -13.95 -17.69
C ASP A 283 -2.41 -13.97 -16.34
N ALA A 284 -3.02 -13.46 -15.26
CA ALA A 284 -2.45 -13.49 -13.91
C ALA A 284 -2.23 -14.93 -13.41
N VAL A 285 -3.22 -15.80 -13.59
CA VAL A 285 -3.13 -17.22 -13.23
C VAL A 285 -2.05 -17.90 -14.09
N ALA A 286 -2.04 -17.67 -15.41
CA ALA A 286 -1.01 -18.22 -16.29
C ALA A 286 0.40 -17.76 -15.90
N TYR A 287 0.56 -16.49 -15.49
CA TYR A 287 1.82 -15.94 -15.02
C TYR A 287 2.27 -16.59 -13.70
N ALA A 288 1.35 -16.90 -12.78
CA ALA A 288 1.64 -17.65 -11.56
C ALA A 288 2.02 -19.11 -11.85
N ILE A 289 1.33 -19.77 -12.78
CA ILE A 289 1.63 -21.14 -13.22
C ILE A 289 3.03 -21.21 -13.84
N ALA A 290 3.41 -20.23 -14.66
CA ALA A 290 4.74 -20.16 -15.25
C ALA A 290 5.86 -20.12 -14.19
N LEU A 291 5.62 -19.54 -13.01
CA LEU A 291 6.56 -19.59 -11.90
C LEU A 291 6.65 -21.00 -11.30
N MET A 292 5.50 -21.65 -11.09
CA MET A 292 5.46 -23.00 -10.51
C MET A 292 6.10 -24.07 -11.41
N GLN A 293 6.03 -23.87 -12.73
CA GLN A 293 6.66 -24.75 -13.73
C GLN A 293 8.11 -24.38 -14.04
N SER A 294 8.59 -23.25 -13.51
CA SER A 294 9.98 -22.83 -13.70
C SER A 294 10.94 -23.71 -12.89
N PRO A 295 12.23 -23.80 -13.26
CA PRO A 295 13.23 -24.52 -12.46
C PRO A 295 13.55 -23.82 -11.12
N GLY A 296 13.12 -22.56 -10.94
CA GLY A 296 13.32 -21.81 -9.70
C GLY A 296 12.47 -22.36 -8.56
N MET A 297 12.91 -22.14 -7.33
CA MET A 297 12.12 -22.47 -6.15
C MET A 297 11.04 -21.44 -5.89
N PHE A 298 9.97 -21.90 -5.24
CA PHE A 298 8.86 -21.07 -4.81
C PHE A 298 8.26 -21.64 -3.51
N PHE A 299 7.49 -20.80 -2.83
CA PHE A 299 6.59 -21.26 -1.76
C PHE A 299 5.16 -20.80 -2.05
N LEU A 300 4.22 -21.45 -1.38
CA LEU A 300 2.80 -21.13 -1.46
C LEU A 300 2.36 -20.54 -0.13
N ILE A 301 1.51 -19.54 -0.20
CA ILE A 301 0.82 -19.00 0.96
C ILE A 301 -0.66 -18.92 0.67
N PHE A 302 -1.47 -19.38 1.61
CA PHE A 302 -2.92 -19.28 1.52
C PHE A 302 -3.53 -19.07 2.90
N ASP A 303 -4.69 -18.42 2.91
CA ASP A 303 -5.47 -18.10 4.10
C ASP A 303 -6.95 -17.94 3.71
N ASN A 304 -7.83 -18.03 4.71
CA ASN A 304 -9.26 -17.86 4.54
C ASN A 304 -9.61 -16.41 4.18
N ILE A 305 -10.60 -16.26 3.31
CA ILE A 305 -11.26 -15.00 3.03
C ILE A 305 -12.77 -15.16 3.23
N ASN A 306 -13.29 -14.46 4.24
CA ASN A 306 -14.71 -14.37 4.50
C ASN A 306 -15.28 -13.10 3.86
N ILE A 307 -16.36 -13.23 3.09
CA ILE A 307 -17.04 -12.09 2.46
C ILE A 307 -18.50 -12.09 2.85
N PHE A 308 -18.90 -11.10 3.65
CA PHE A 308 -20.27 -10.97 4.12
C PHE A 308 -21.17 -10.32 3.05
N LEU A 309 -22.07 -11.10 2.46
CA LEU A 309 -23.04 -10.62 1.49
C LEU A 309 -24.31 -10.15 2.20
N ARG A 310 -24.39 -8.83 2.43
CA ARG A 310 -25.60 -8.19 2.94
C ARG A 310 -26.65 -8.09 1.83
N LYS A 311 -27.81 -8.71 2.04
CA LYS A 311 -28.96 -8.57 1.14
C LYS A 311 -29.78 -7.35 1.52
N SER A 312 -30.17 -6.54 0.53
CA SER A 312 -30.95 -5.31 0.75
C SER A 312 -32.32 -5.58 1.36
N GLN A 313 -32.95 -6.70 0.99
CA GLN A 313 -34.22 -7.16 1.58
C GLN A 313 -34.09 -8.61 2.04
N GLN A 314 -34.25 -8.85 3.34
CA GLN A 314 -34.24 -10.21 3.88
C GLN A 314 -35.64 -10.86 3.82
N ARG A 315 -35.69 -12.12 3.37
CA ARG A 315 -36.88 -12.98 3.31
C ARG A 315 -36.46 -14.41 3.70
N LEU A 316 -37.43 -15.31 3.90
CA LEU A 316 -37.19 -16.72 4.25
C LEU A 316 -36.11 -17.40 3.37
N PHE A 317 -36.11 -17.11 2.06
CA PHE A 317 -35.16 -17.67 1.08
C PHE A 317 -34.10 -16.68 0.58
N ASN A 318 -34.07 -15.45 1.12
CA ASN A 318 -33.10 -14.42 0.75
C ASN A 318 -32.51 -13.82 2.02
N LYS A 319 -31.59 -14.53 2.66
CA LYS A 319 -30.93 -14.09 3.90
C LYS A 319 -29.54 -13.56 3.58
N ASN A 320 -28.96 -12.83 4.53
CA ASN A 320 -27.52 -12.57 4.48
C ASN A 320 -26.78 -13.91 4.44
N SER A 321 -25.68 -13.94 3.70
CA SER A 321 -24.84 -15.13 3.56
C SER A 321 -23.38 -14.72 3.67
N MET A 322 -22.55 -15.59 4.22
CA MET A 322 -21.10 -15.43 4.21
C MET A 322 -20.53 -16.37 3.14
N ILE A 323 -19.70 -15.84 2.25
CA ILE A 323 -18.85 -16.67 1.40
C ILE A 323 -17.62 -17.03 2.23
N HIS A 324 -17.36 -18.33 2.37
CA HIS A 324 -16.15 -18.88 2.96
C HIS A 324 -15.30 -19.45 1.83
N ALA A 325 -14.15 -18.85 1.59
CA ALA A 325 -13.26 -19.25 0.51
C ALA A 325 -11.80 -19.12 0.97
N THR A 326 -10.86 -19.62 0.17
CA THR A 326 -9.42 -19.51 0.44
C THR A 326 -8.77 -18.66 -0.65
N ASN A 327 -7.94 -17.70 -0.28
CA ASN A 327 -7.11 -16.96 -1.23
C ASN A 327 -5.68 -17.51 -1.20
N ALA A 328 -5.03 -17.63 -2.36
CA ALA A 328 -3.67 -18.15 -2.44
C ALA A 328 -2.76 -17.29 -3.32
N THR A 329 -1.48 -17.31 -2.99
CA THR A 329 -0.41 -16.66 -3.76
C THR A 329 0.81 -17.57 -3.82
N VAL A 330 1.46 -17.62 -5.00
CA VAL A 330 2.79 -18.22 -5.15
C VAL A 330 3.86 -17.14 -5.12
N ILE A 331 4.95 -17.37 -4.40
CA ILE A 331 6.04 -16.39 -4.24
C ILE A 331 7.37 -17.06 -4.59
N ALA A 332 8.17 -16.40 -5.43
CA ALA A 332 9.46 -16.91 -5.86
C ALA A 332 10.52 -16.88 -4.74
N LEU A 333 11.40 -17.87 -4.74
CA LEU A 333 12.59 -17.96 -3.87
C LEU A 333 13.85 -17.95 -4.76
N PRO A 334 14.27 -16.78 -5.27
CA PRO A 334 15.32 -16.70 -6.28
C PRO A 334 16.70 -17.11 -5.77
N ASP A 335 16.94 -16.97 -4.46
CA ASP A 335 18.22 -17.28 -3.81
C ASP A 335 18.20 -18.64 -3.09
N ALA A 336 17.14 -19.44 -3.23
CA ALA A 336 17.06 -20.76 -2.60
C ALA A 336 17.73 -21.83 -3.47
N GLU A 337 18.60 -22.63 -2.85
CA GLU A 337 19.27 -23.73 -3.51
C GLU A 337 18.31 -24.90 -3.76
N PRO A 338 18.38 -25.60 -4.91
CA PRO A 338 17.49 -26.74 -5.20
C PRO A 338 17.49 -27.84 -4.14
N ALA A 339 18.59 -27.98 -3.38
CA ALA A 339 18.71 -28.91 -2.26
C ALA A 339 17.71 -28.63 -1.12
N ALA A 340 17.22 -27.40 -0.99
CA ALA A 340 16.17 -27.05 -0.04
C ALA A 340 14.83 -27.75 -0.34
N ALA A 341 14.61 -28.18 -1.59
CA ALA A 341 13.44 -28.95 -2.01
C ALA A 341 13.65 -30.48 -1.93
N ASP A 342 14.78 -30.95 -1.39
CA ASP A 342 15.10 -32.39 -1.30
C ASP A 342 14.13 -33.10 -0.35
N PHE A 343 13.17 -33.79 -0.95
CA PHE A 343 12.15 -34.57 -0.26
C PHE A 343 12.74 -35.74 0.54
N GLY A 344 13.81 -36.37 0.04
CA GLY A 344 14.48 -37.49 0.71
C GLY A 344 15.24 -37.05 1.95
N ALA A 345 15.93 -35.91 1.88
CA ALA A 345 16.61 -35.31 3.03
C ALA A 345 15.60 -34.97 4.14
N LYS A 346 14.47 -34.34 3.78
CA LYS A 346 13.38 -34.04 4.71
C LYS A 346 12.85 -35.29 5.41
N GLN A 347 12.56 -36.36 4.66
CA GLN A 347 12.09 -37.62 5.25
C GLN A 347 13.11 -38.25 6.20
N LYS A 348 14.40 -38.22 5.88
CA LYS A 348 15.47 -38.73 6.75
C LYS A 348 15.65 -37.91 8.03
N ALA A 349 15.31 -36.63 7.99
CA ALA A 349 15.43 -35.73 9.14
C ALA A 349 14.19 -35.79 10.07
N ARG A 350 13.03 -36.18 9.52
CA ARG A 350 11.77 -36.33 10.27
C ARG A 350 11.96 -37.24 11.49
N GLY A 351 11.55 -36.76 12.67
CA GLY A 351 11.59 -37.54 13.91
C GLY A 351 12.86 -37.37 14.74
N LYS A 352 13.93 -36.74 14.21
CA LYS A 352 15.16 -36.45 14.98
C LYS A 352 14.91 -35.61 16.24
N ARG A 353 13.84 -34.80 16.23
CA ARG A 353 13.37 -34.03 17.40
C ARG A 353 13.00 -34.89 18.62
N ALA A 354 12.84 -36.21 18.49
CA ALA A 354 12.57 -37.12 19.62
C ALA A 354 13.64 -37.02 20.73
N THR A 355 14.87 -36.61 20.35
CA THR A 355 16.00 -36.40 21.28
C THR A 355 16.04 -35.02 21.93
N ALA A 356 15.10 -34.13 21.61
CA ALA A 356 15.06 -32.78 22.15
C ALA A 356 14.72 -32.78 23.65
N THR A 357 15.31 -31.83 24.36
CA THR A 357 15.14 -31.61 25.78
C THR A 357 14.56 -30.23 26.03
N GLY A 358 13.99 -30.01 27.23
CA GLY A 358 13.46 -28.70 27.61
C GLY A 358 14.51 -27.58 27.57
N ARG A 359 15.81 -27.89 27.65
CA ARG A 359 16.88 -26.90 27.50
C ARG A 359 17.03 -26.36 26.09
N ASP A 360 16.59 -27.11 25.08
CA ASP A 360 16.75 -26.75 23.67
C ASP A 360 15.81 -25.62 23.22
N ILE A 361 14.80 -25.31 24.03
CA ILE A 361 13.80 -24.26 23.78
C ILE A 361 14.01 -23.03 24.67
N LEU A 362 14.87 -23.11 25.68
CA LEU A 362 15.18 -21.99 26.55
C LEU A 362 16.13 -21.02 25.81
N PRO A 363 15.99 -19.70 26.03
CA PRO A 363 16.98 -18.74 25.58
C PRO A 363 18.38 -19.10 26.13
N SER A 364 19.39 -19.05 25.28
CA SER A 364 20.80 -19.20 25.64
C SER A 364 21.41 -17.88 26.10
N GLU A 365 22.62 -17.92 26.67
CA GLU A 365 23.38 -16.72 27.04
C GLU A 365 23.64 -15.80 25.83
N ASP A 366 23.84 -16.37 24.64
CA ASP A 366 23.96 -15.60 23.38
C ASP A 366 22.63 -14.98 22.96
N ASP A 367 21.51 -15.67 23.17
CA ASP A 367 20.16 -15.10 22.94
C ASP A 367 19.92 -13.90 23.87
N GLU A 368 20.25 -14.03 25.14
CA GLU A 368 20.08 -12.97 26.14
C GLU A 368 20.96 -11.75 25.83
N ALA A 369 22.26 -11.95 25.59
CA ALA A 369 23.19 -10.87 25.28
C ALA A 369 22.74 -10.04 24.05
N LYS A 370 22.24 -10.71 23.00
CA LYS A 370 21.74 -10.05 21.79
C LYS A 370 20.41 -9.33 22.01
N MET A 371 19.50 -9.90 22.79
CA MET A 371 18.24 -9.24 23.14
C MET A 371 18.48 -7.99 23.98
N LEU A 372 19.36 -8.04 25.00
CA LEU A 372 19.69 -6.89 25.84
C LEU A 372 20.38 -5.76 25.03
N SER A 373 21.28 -6.12 24.10
CA SER A 373 21.87 -5.16 23.16
C SER A 373 20.79 -4.52 22.29
N SER A 374 19.89 -5.32 21.71
CA SER A 374 18.79 -4.80 20.88
C SER A 374 17.80 -3.94 21.65
N PHE A 375 17.53 -4.25 22.93
CA PHE A 375 16.71 -3.39 23.78
C PHE A 375 17.36 -2.03 24.00
N THR A 376 18.68 -1.99 24.21
CA THR A 376 19.46 -0.75 24.35
C THR A 376 19.30 0.11 23.08
N GLY A 377 19.51 -0.49 21.90
CA GLY A 377 19.33 0.19 20.61
C GLY A 377 17.92 0.74 20.45
N LEU A 378 16.88 -0.08 20.72
CA LEU A 378 15.49 0.33 20.63
C LEU A 378 15.16 1.51 21.55
N ILE A 379 15.61 1.49 22.80
CA ILE A 379 15.36 2.58 23.76
C ILE A 379 16.00 3.87 23.26
N MET A 380 17.26 3.82 22.81
CA MET A 380 17.95 4.97 22.24
C MET A 380 17.16 5.53 21.04
N THR A 381 16.73 4.68 20.10
CA THR A 381 15.96 5.10 18.93
C THR A 381 14.62 5.71 19.33
N LEU A 382 13.90 5.14 20.30
CA LEU A 382 12.62 5.65 20.79
C LEU A 382 12.78 7.03 21.48
N VAL A 383 13.82 7.21 22.30
CA VAL A 383 14.12 8.50 22.94
C VAL A 383 14.45 9.56 21.87
N LEU A 384 15.31 9.23 20.90
CA LEU A 384 15.67 10.13 19.80
C LEU A 384 14.47 10.51 18.92
N ALA A 385 13.49 9.62 18.79
CA ALA A 385 12.28 9.84 18.00
C ALA A 385 11.22 10.67 18.73
N TYR A 386 10.98 10.41 20.02
CA TYR A 386 9.79 10.92 20.73
C TYR A 386 10.07 11.87 21.88
N CYS A 387 11.31 12.02 22.35
CA CYS A 387 11.62 12.98 23.40
C CYS A 387 11.39 14.43 22.90
N PRO A 388 10.62 15.25 23.64
CA PRO A 388 10.49 16.67 23.30
C PRO A 388 11.85 17.35 23.15
N GLY A 389 12.05 18.11 22.08
CA GLY A 389 13.32 18.81 21.81
C GLY A 389 14.43 17.94 21.19
N SER A 390 14.22 16.63 20.98
CA SER A 390 15.26 15.72 20.46
C SER A 390 15.75 16.05 19.05
N LYS A 391 14.92 16.75 18.26
CA LYS A 391 15.28 17.18 16.89
C LYS A 391 16.40 18.23 16.86
N ASP A 392 16.56 18.96 17.96
CA ASP A 392 17.53 20.06 18.10
C ASP A 392 18.79 19.63 18.89
N TRP A 393 19.02 18.32 19.05
CA TRP A 393 20.23 17.77 19.69
C TRP A 393 21.40 17.77 18.70
N GLU A 394 22.55 18.30 19.12
CA GLU A 394 23.72 18.52 18.25
C GLU A 394 24.29 17.20 17.69
N ASP A 395 24.38 16.15 18.52
CA ASP A 395 24.95 14.84 18.15
C ASP A 395 23.92 13.81 17.66
N ARG A 396 22.71 14.24 17.30
CA ARG A 396 21.57 13.35 17.02
C ARG A 396 21.87 12.29 15.97
N ASP A 397 22.53 12.65 14.88
CA ASP A 397 22.83 11.72 13.78
C ASP A 397 23.88 10.67 14.20
N GLN A 398 24.84 11.06 15.05
CA GLN A 398 25.79 10.11 15.63
C GLN A 398 25.08 9.17 16.62
N MET A 399 24.18 9.69 17.45
CA MET A 399 23.37 8.89 18.37
C MET A 399 22.51 7.86 17.64
N LEU A 400 21.91 8.22 16.49
CA LEU A 400 21.16 7.28 15.66
C LEU A 400 22.03 6.16 15.12
N LYS A 401 23.24 6.47 14.62
CA LYS A 401 24.19 5.44 14.14
C LYS A 401 24.63 4.50 15.26
N VAL A 402 24.86 5.02 16.47
CA VAL A 402 25.22 4.18 17.63
C VAL A 402 24.03 3.32 18.06
N ALA A 403 22.82 3.86 18.08
CA ALA A 403 21.61 3.09 18.35
C ALA A 403 21.42 1.93 17.35
N GLU A 404 21.66 2.19 16.06
CA GLU A 404 21.64 1.15 15.02
C GLU A 404 22.70 0.06 15.25
N ASN A 405 23.90 0.39 15.75
CA ASN A 405 24.94 -0.60 16.05
C ASN A 405 24.57 -1.51 17.23
N PHE A 406 23.75 -1.04 18.16
CA PHE A 406 23.22 -1.86 19.25
C PHE A 406 22.16 -2.85 18.78
N MET A 407 21.46 -2.56 17.67
CA MET A 407 20.51 -3.48 17.05
C MET A 407 21.27 -4.65 16.42
N THR A 408 21.28 -5.79 17.12
CA THR A 408 22.02 -6.97 16.66
C THR A 408 21.36 -7.55 15.42
N SER A 409 22.16 -7.82 14.38
CA SER A 409 21.71 -8.53 13.18
C SER A 409 22.09 -10.01 13.25
N ASP A 410 21.15 -10.93 12.99
CA ASP A 410 21.42 -12.38 13.00
C ASP A 410 20.83 -13.08 11.77
N ARG A 411 21.64 -13.23 10.71
CA ARG A 411 21.19 -13.71 9.39
C ARG A 411 20.08 -12.82 8.76
N PRO A 412 20.34 -11.50 8.60
CA PRO A 412 19.47 -10.64 7.80
C PRO A 412 19.54 -11.01 6.32
N LEU A 413 18.40 -10.99 5.64
CA LEU A 413 18.32 -11.21 4.20
C LEU A 413 18.61 -9.91 3.41
N PRO A 414 19.16 -10.02 2.19
CA PRO A 414 19.38 -8.86 1.35
C PRO A 414 18.04 -8.21 0.96
N ALA A 415 18.02 -6.88 0.92
CA ALA A 415 16.86 -6.13 0.45
C ALA A 415 16.69 -6.33 -1.08
N LYS A 416 15.80 -7.23 -1.47
CA LYS A 416 15.45 -7.53 -2.87
C LYS A 416 13.94 -7.45 -3.04
N LYS A 417 13.49 -7.03 -4.23
CA LYS A 417 12.05 -7.01 -4.53
C LYS A 417 11.54 -8.44 -4.66
N SER A 418 10.55 -8.80 -3.84
CA SER A 418 9.89 -10.10 -3.89
C SER A 418 8.98 -10.20 -5.13
N ASP A 419 8.93 -11.38 -5.74
CA ASP A 419 8.03 -11.72 -6.86
C ASP A 419 6.87 -12.58 -6.33
N GLY A 420 5.79 -11.92 -5.94
CA GLY A 420 4.53 -12.55 -5.54
C GLY A 420 3.51 -12.51 -6.67
N ARG A 421 2.94 -13.66 -7.00
CA ARG A 421 1.97 -13.84 -8.08
C ARG A 421 0.68 -14.44 -7.51
N PRO A 422 -0.37 -13.63 -7.27
CA PRO A 422 -1.62 -14.13 -6.73
C PRO A 422 -2.27 -15.16 -7.66
N LEU A 423 -2.65 -16.32 -7.12
CA LEU A 423 -3.46 -17.31 -7.82
C LEU A 423 -4.95 -16.95 -7.75
N GLY A 424 -5.32 -16.16 -6.75
CA GLY A 424 -6.68 -15.75 -6.49
C GLY A 424 -7.42 -16.73 -5.57
N ILE A 425 -8.74 -16.68 -5.62
CA ILE A 425 -9.61 -17.38 -4.69
C ILE A 425 -9.99 -18.77 -5.20
N PHE A 426 -10.09 -19.69 -4.25
CA PHE A 426 -10.57 -21.05 -4.41
C PHE A 426 -11.86 -21.20 -3.60
N ASP A 427 -12.87 -21.84 -4.19
CA ASP A 427 -14.13 -22.20 -3.51
C ASP A 427 -13.94 -23.43 -2.61
N VAL A 428 -13.03 -23.27 -1.64
CA VAL A 428 -12.63 -24.27 -0.67
C VAL A 428 -12.58 -23.58 0.69
N ASN A 429 -13.09 -24.25 1.72
CA ASN A 429 -12.98 -23.79 3.10
C ASN A 429 -11.89 -24.59 3.82
N GLU A 430 -10.69 -24.02 3.91
CA GLU A 430 -9.52 -24.67 4.53
C GLU A 430 -9.60 -24.78 6.07
N GLY A 431 -10.64 -24.21 6.70
CA GLY A 431 -10.88 -24.32 8.14
C GLY A 431 -11.09 -25.76 8.63
N SER A 432 -11.15 -26.74 7.74
CA SER A 432 -11.20 -28.16 8.04
C SER A 432 -10.07 -28.95 7.39
N LYS A 433 -9.68 -30.09 7.98
CA LYS A 433 -8.72 -31.04 7.37
C LYS A 433 -9.10 -31.44 5.93
N LYS A 434 -10.39 -31.67 5.69
CA LYS A 434 -10.92 -32.00 4.35
C LYS A 434 -10.70 -30.84 3.38
N GLY A 435 -10.95 -29.62 3.83
CA GLY A 435 -10.71 -28.41 3.06
C GLY A 435 -9.24 -28.22 2.70
N ILE A 436 -8.32 -28.43 3.65
CA ILE A 436 -6.88 -28.40 3.37
C ILE A 436 -6.50 -29.41 2.29
N ILE A 437 -6.98 -30.65 2.36
CA ILE A 437 -6.70 -31.67 1.33
C ILE A 437 -7.21 -31.21 -0.04
N GLN A 438 -8.44 -30.65 -0.10
CA GLN A 438 -9.01 -30.11 -1.33
C GLN A 438 -8.19 -28.92 -1.87
N MET A 439 -7.72 -28.04 -0.99
CA MET A 439 -6.92 -26.88 -1.35
C MET A 439 -5.56 -27.30 -1.92
N LEU A 440 -4.86 -28.22 -1.24
CA LEU A 440 -3.58 -28.76 -1.71
C LEU A 440 -3.72 -29.48 -3.06
N LYS A 441 -4.83 -30.21 -3.25
CA LYS A 441 -5.14 -30.85 -4.52
C LYS A 441 -5.40 -29.82 -5.62
N ALA A 442 -6.17 -28.77 -5.34
CA ALA A 442 -6.42 -27.68 -6.28
C ALA A 442 -5.14 -26.92 -6.67
N LEU A 443 -4.21 -26.72 -5.72
CA LEU A 443 -2.89 -26.12 -5.98
C LEU A 443 -2.01 -27.00 -6.86
N GLN A 444 -2.05 -28.32 -6.68
CA GLN A 444 -1.37 -29.25 -7.57
C GLN A 444 -2.00 -29.22 -8.98
N GLU A 445 -3.32 -29.29 -9.09
CA GLU A 445 -4.03 -29.28 -10.38
C GLU A 445 -3.79 -27.98 -11.16
N ILE A 446 -3.88 -26.82 -10.50
CA ILE A 446 -3.67 -25.53 -11.16
C ILE A 446 -2.20 -25.36 -11.63
N SER A 447 -1.24 -25.97 -10.93
CA SER A 447 0.17 -25.90 -11.34
C SER A 447 0.47 -26.59 -12.66
N GLY A 448 -0.39 -27.52 -13.10
CA GLY A 448 -0.17 -28.35 -14.28
C GLY A 448 0.94 -29.40 -14.13
N LEU A 449 1.60 -29.48 -12.96
CA LEU A 449 2.55 -30.54 -12.63
C LEU A 449 1.79 -31.82 -12.29
N ASP A 450 2.29 -32.98 -12.71
CA ASP A 450 1.69 -34.25 -12.29
C ASP A 450 1.89 -34.50 -10.77
N GLU A 451 1.11 -35.42 -10.20
CA GLU A 451 1.18 -35.71 -8.77
C GLU A 451 2.56 -36.20 -8.31
N THR A 452 3.28 -36.93 -9.17
CA THR A 452 4.59 -37.50 -8.84
C THR A 452 5.68 -36.44 -8.84
N GLU A 453 5.64 -35.50 -9.78
CA GLU A 453 6.53 -34.34 -9.85
C GLU A 453 6.23 -33.34 -8.73
N TRP A 454 4.94 -33.12 -8.42
CA TRP A 454 4.52 -32.26 -7.33
C TRP A 454 5.03 -32.77 -5.98
N ALA A 455 4.72 -34.04 -5.66
CA ALA A 455 5.07 -34.66 -4.38
C ALA A 455 6.53 -35.13 -4.30
N GLY A 456 7.26 -35.16 -5.43
CA GLY A 456 8.68 -35.51 -5.47
C GLY A 456 9.61 -34.46 -4.87
N LYS A 457 9.09 -33.26 -4.56
CA LYS A 457 9.83 -32.14 -3.96
C LYS A 457 9.18 -31.71 -2.64
N ALA A 458 9.98 -31.29 -1.67
CA ALA A 458 9.46 -30.60 -0.49
C ALA A 458 8.90 -29.22 -0.91
N ARG A 459 7.64 -28.96 -0.59
CA ARG A 459 6.93 -27.71 -0.94
C ARG A 459 6.68 -26.90 0.31
N ILE A 460 7.28 -25.72 0.41
CA ILE A 460 7.05 -24.82 1.55
C ILE A 460 5.63 -24.25 1.42
N ILE A 461 4.83 -24.44 2.47
CA ILE A 461 3.47 -23.92 2.57
C ILE A 461 3.36 -23.06 3.82
N VAL A 462 3.12 -21.78 3.61
CA VAL A 462 2.95 -20.78 4.65
C VAL A 462 1.47 -20.63 4.98
N GLY A 463 1.14 -20.61 6.27
CA GLY A 463 -0.22 -20.39 6.75
C GLY A 463 -0.24 -20.10 8.25
N ASP A 464 -1.41 -19.79 8.77
CA ASP A 464 -1.63 -19.56 10.19
C ASP A 464 -1.52 -20.85 11.03
N TRP A 465 -1.83 -20.77 12.33
CA TRP A 465 -1.83 -21.93 13.21
C TRP A 465 -2.84 -22.98 12.76
N LEU A 466 -4.07 -22.57 12.41
CA LEU A 466 -5.14 -23.52 12.09
C LEU A 466 -4.80 -24.30 10.81
N THR A 467 -4.26 -23.62 9.81
CA THR A 467 -3.74 -24.20 8.57
C THR A 467 -2.67 -25.24 8.86
N SER A 468 -1.63 -24.87 9.61
CA SER A 468 -0.52 -25.76 9.96
C SER A 468 -1.00 -26.97 10.78
N ASN A 469 -1.91 -26.75 11.73
CA ASN A 469 -2.51 -27.82 12.54
C ASN A 469 -3.38 -28.77 11.70
N ASN A 470 -4.17 -28.24 10.78
CA ASN A 470 -5.00 -29.06 9.88
C ASN A 470 -4.14 -29.86 8.89
N ILE A 471 -3.04 -29.30 8.38
CA ILE A 471 -2.07 -30.03 7.54
C ILE A 471 -1.47 -31.20 8.33
N ARG A 472 -0.95 -30.95 9.53
CA ARG A 472 -0.35 -32.01 10.39
C ARG A 472 -1.39 -33.07 10.77
N GLY A 473 -2.62 -32.64 11.08
CA GLY A 473 -3.73 -33.53 11.39
C GLY A 473 -4.16 -34.39 10.19
N ALA A 474 -4.20 -33.83 8.99
CA ALA A 474 -4.50 -34.56 7.77
C ALA A 474 -3.39 -35.57 7.43
N ARG A 475 -2.12 -35.17 7.57
CA ARG A 475 -0.95 -36.06 7.41
C ARG A 475 -1.01 -37.25 8.38
N LYS A 476 -1.40 -37.01 9.63
CA LYS A 476 -1.55 -38.08 10.63
C LYS A 476 -2.66 -39.07 10.26
N ASP A 477 -3.82 -38.57 9.84
CA ASP A 477 -4.96 -39.43 9.49
C ASP A 477 -4.70 -40.23 8.20
N ARG A 478 -3.78 -39.77 7.35
CA ARG A 478 -3.43 -40.35 6.04
C ARG A 478 -2.11 -41.11 6.05
N MET A 479 -1.54 -41.43 7.21
CA MET A 479 -0.19 -42.01 7.30
C MET A 479 -0.04 -43.37 6.57
N ASP A 480 -1.12 -44.15 6.50
CA ASP A 480 -1.15 -45.47 5.86
C ASP A 480 -1.50 -45.41 4.35
N ASP A 481 -1.65 -44.20 3.79
CA ASP A 481 -1.95 -44.05 2.37
C ASP A 481 -0.77 -44.47 1.49
N ILE A 482 -1.12 -44.84 0.26
CA ILE A 482 -0.26 -45.61 -0.66
C ILE A 482 0.97 -44.82 -1.09
N ASN A 483 0.82 -43.51 -1.37
CA ASN A 483 1.86 -42.70 -2.00
C ASN A 483 2.11 -41.36 -1.26
N PRO A 484 3.28 -40.71 -1.49
CA PRO A 484 3.63 -39.45 -0.83
C PRO A 484 2.66 -38.28 -1.08
N MET A 485 1.96 -38.27 -2.23
CA MET A 485 0.97 -37.25 -2.55
C MET A 485 -0.23 -37.38 -1.63
N GLU A 486 -0.80 -38.59 -1.51
CA GLU A 486 -1.94 -38.87 -0.63
C GLU A 486 -1.56 -38.70 0.85
N ARG A 487 -0.33 -39.09 1.24
CA ARG A 487 0.15 -38.88 2.62
C ARG A 487 0.42 -37.41 2.97
N LEU A 488 0.46 -36.51 2.00
CA LEU A 488 0.87 -35.09 2.17
C LEU A 488 2.28 -34.94 2.76
N ASP A 489 3.18 -35.89 2.48
CA ASP A 489 4.55 -35.89 3.02
C ASP A 489 5.39 -34.74 2.43
N TYR A 490 5.06 -34.33 1.20
CA TYR A 490 5.76 -33.27 0.47
C TYR A 490 5.59 -31.89 1.13
N VAL A 491 4.46 -31.65 1.81
CA VAL A 491 4.14 -30.35 2.43
C VAL A 491 5.12 -30.04 3.54
N ASP A 492 5.90 -28.98 3.41
CA ASP A 492 6.78 -28.46 4.44
C ASP A 492 6.16 -27.19 5.04
N GLU A 493 5.35 -27.38 6.09
CA GLU A 493 4.60 -26.30 6.70
C GLU A 493 5.53 -25.25 7.34
N LEU A 494 5.11 -23.98 7.25
CA LEU A 494 5.78 -22.84 7.86
C LEU A 494 4.74 -21.89 8.45
N SER A 495 4.72 -21.76 9.77
CA SER A 495 3.73 -20.91 10.44
C SER A 495 4.06 -19.43 10.22
N ALA A 496 3.03 -18.64 9.93
CA ALA A 496 3.19 -17.30 9.39
C ALA A 496 3.39 -16.20 10.45
N LEU A 497 4.28 -15.24 10.18
CA LEU A 497 4.84 -14.30 11.17
C LEU A 497 3.87 -13.21 11.64
N TRP A 498 3.00 -12.68 10.77
CA TRP A 498 2.07 -11.63 11.18
C TRP A 498 1.09 -12.15 12.24
N HIS A 499 0.65 -13.40 12.09
CA HIS A 499 -0.18 -14.06 13.10
C HIS A 499 0.52 -14.24 14.46
N PHE A 500 1.84 -14.44 14.51
CA PHE A 500 2.58 -14.41 15.79
C PHE A 500 2.56 -13.02 16.41
N ALA A 501 2.76 -11.96 15.62
CA ALA A 501 2.67 -10.58 16.10
C ALA A 501 1.27 -10.25 16.62
N LEU A 502 0.22 -10.69 15.91
CA LEU A 502 -1.17 -10.56 16.35
C LEU A 502 -1.38 -11.20 17.72
N ASN A 503 -0.94 -12.45 17.90
CA ASN A 503 -1.06 -13.16 19.17
C ASN A 503 -0.18 -12.54 20.27
N ALA A 504 0.97 -11.96 19.94
CA ALA A 504 1.79 -11.20 20.89
C ALA A 504 1.07 -9.94 21.39
N THR A 505 0.35 -9.22 20.52
CA THR A 505 -0.48 -8.10 20.98
C THR A 505 -1.60 -8.58 21.91
N HIS A 506 -2.28 -9.69 21.58
CA HIS A 506 -3.30 -10.27 22.44
C HIS A 506 -2.73 -10.71 23.79
N MET A 507 -1.55 -11.31 23.79
CA MET A 507 -0.81 -11.72 25.00
C MET A 507 -0.53 -10.52 25.91
N ILE A 508 0.09 -9.48 25.37
CA ILE A 508 0.47 -8.28 26.12
C ILE A 508 -0.78 -7.59 26.66
N MET A 509 -1.85 -7.50 25.87
CA MET A 509 -3.12 -6.93 26.32
C MET A 509 -3.76 -7.80 27.43
N ARG A 510 -3.76 -9.12 27.30
CA ARG A 510 -4.28 -10.01 28.35
C ARG A 510 -3.50 -9.90 29.65
N LEU A 511 -2.17 -9.89 29.58
CA LEU A 511 -1.30 -9.83 30.75
C LEU A 511 -1.36 -8.44 31.43
N HIS A 512 -1.43 -7.37 30.64
CA HIS A 512 -1.15 -6.03 31.13
C HIS A 512 -2.32 -5.04 31.11
N PHE A 513 -3.45 -5.31 30.45
CA PHE A 513 -4.54 -4.31 30.37
C PHE A 513 -5.18 -3.95 31.73
N GLY A 514 -4.90 -4.72 32.79
CA GLY A 514 -5.22 -4.40 34.18
C GLY A 514 -6.58 -4.91 34.65
N ASN A 515 -6.72 -5.07 35.98
CA ASN A 515 -7.77 -5.89 36.59
C ASN A 515 -8.72 -5.14 37.56
N SER A 516 -8.38 -3.93 38.02
CA SER A 516 -9.14 -3.27 39.09
C SER A 516 -9.38 -1.78 38.83
N VAL A 517 -10.22 -1.13 39.63
CA VAL A 517 -10.34 0.33 39.67
C VAL A 517 -9.10 0.95 40.35
N LEU A 518 -8.27 0.13 41.00
CA LEU A 518 -7.14 0.53 41.83
C LEU A 518 -5.80 0.50 41.09
N ASP A 519 -5.66 -0.27 40.01
CA ASP A 519 -4.43 -0.36 39.18
C ASP A 519 -4.24 0.93 38.35
N PRO A 520 -3.31 1.82 38.72
CA PRO A 520 -3.08 3.07 38.02
C PRO A 520 -2.12 2.88 36.84
N GLY A 521 -1.61 1.67 36.59
CA GLY A 521 -0.58 1.43 35.60
C GLY A 521 -1.13 1.43 34.19
N PRO A 522 -1.46 0.29 33.57
CA PRO A 522 -1.87 0.29 32.17
C PRO A 522 -3.33 0.72 32.00
N LYS A 523 -4.24 0.40 32.92
CA LYS A 523 -5.68 0.71 32.75
C LYS A 523 -6.00 2.21 32.78
N ALA A 524 -5.31 3.00 33.60
CA ALA A 524 -5.47 4.45 33.63
C ALA A 524 -4.84 5.11 32.39
N ALA A 525 -3.65 4.64 31.99
CA ALA A 525 -2.97 5.02 30.76
C ALA A 525 -3.82 4.74 29.50
N ILE A 526 -4.33 3.51 29.37
CA ILE A 526 -5.05 3.01 28.20
C ILE A 526 -6.45 3.62 28.07
N ARG A 527 -7.14 3.88 29.19
CA ARG A 527 -8.49 4.49 29.19
C ARG A 527 -8.49 5.95 28.72
N GLN A 528 -7.34 6.63 28.81
CA GLN A 528 -7.21 8.04 28.41
C GLN A 528 -7.01 8.20 26.88
N CYS A 529 -6.49 7.18 26.18
CA CYS A 529 -6.20 7.26 24.74
C CYS A 529 -7.41 6.94 23.82
N LYS A 530 -8.49 6.32 24.33
CA LYS A 530 -9.81 6.19 23.69
C LYS A 530 -10.83 5.59 24.67
N PRO A 531 -12.13 5.95 24.62
CA PRO A 531 -13.17 5.17 25.30
C PRO A 531 -13.37 3.84 24.55
N PHE A 532 -12.61 2.81 24.93
CA PHE A 532 -12.81 1.46 24.41
C PHE A 532 -14.23 0.97 24.74
N SER A 533 -15.07 0.81 23.73
CA SER A 533 -16.32 0.04 23.84
C SER A 533 -16.00 -1.44 23.61
N ASN A 534 -16.28 -2.27 24.62
CA ASN A 534 -16.43 -3.72 24.56
C ASN A 534 -15.52 -4.51 23.59
N PHE A 535 -14.36 -4.91 24.14
CA PHE A 535 -13.65 -6.20 23.97
C PHE A 535 -13.04 -6.63 22.63
N ALA A 536 -13.30 -6.02 21.47
CA ALA A 536 -12.62 -6.40 20.20
C ALA A 536 -11.68 -5.29 19.72
N THR A 537 -10.41 -5.32 20.17
CA THR A 537 -9.41 -4.34 19.74
C THR A 537 -8.79 -4.77 18.40
N ASN A 538 -8.82 -3.91 17.38
CA ASN A 538 -8.10 -4.14 16.13
C ASN A 538 -6.58 -4.19 16.38
N TYR A 539 -5.86 -5.07 15.66
CA TYR A 539 -4.41 -5.27 15.76
C TYR A 539 -3.62 -3.96 15.72
N ALA A 540 -3.98 -3.05 14.81
CA ALA A 540 -3.30 -1.76 14.66
C ALA A 540 -3.42 -0.89 15.93
N ASP A 541 -4.61 -0.86 16.53
CA ASP A 541 -4.88 -0.11 17.76
C ASP A 541 -4.15 -0.72 18.96
N ALA A 542 -4.19 -2.05 19.11
CA ALA A 542 -3.49 -2.75 20.19
C ALA A 542 -1.98 -2.52 20.10
N LYS A 543 -1.41 -2.64 18.90
CA LYS A 543 -0.01 -2.37 18.63
C LYS A 543 0.40 -0.92 18.93
N ALA A 544 -0.42 0.05 18.50
CA ALA A 544 -0.18 1.47 18.80
C ALA A 544 -0.15 1.73 20.30
N LEU A 545 -1.13 1.19 21.02
CA LEU A 545 -1.24 1.34 22.45
C LEU A 545 -0.03 0.76 23.21
N ILE A 546 0.41 -0.44 22.85
CA ILE A 546 1.59 -1.09 23.45
C ILE A 546 2.82 -0.20 23.28
N ARG A 547 3.04 0.33 22.07
CA ARG A 547 4.19 1.19 21.78
C ARG A 547 4.10 2.55 22.46
N HIS A 548 2.94 3.21 22.44
CA HIS A 548 2.76 4.50 23.10
C HIS A 548 2.95 4.39 24.62
N SER A 549 2.43 3.32 25.23
CA SER A 549 2.67 3.00 26.64
C SER A 549 4.15 2.75 26.94
N LEU A 550 4.87 2.00 26.08
CA LEU A 550 6.31 1.79 26.22
C LEU A 550 7.10 3.11 26.14
N ILE A 551 6.81 3.95 25.14
CA ILE A 551 7.46 5.25 24.96
C ILE A 551 7.20 6.15 26.17
N ALA A 552 5.97 6.22 26.66
CA ALA A 552 5.61 7.03 27.82
C ALA A 552 6.33 6.57 29.10
N ARG A 553 6.56 5.26 29.27
CA ARG A 553 7.35 4.69 30.39
C ARG A 553 8.83 5.01 30.29
N ILE A 554 9.40 4.97 29.08
CA ILE A 554 10.79 5.37 28.85
C ILE A 554 10.96 6.86 29.19
N LEU A 555 10.06 7.73 28.70
CA LEU A 555 10.12 9.17 28.98
C LEU A 555 9.81 9.50 30.45
N TYR A 556 8.95 8.73 31.11
CA TYR A 556 8.74 8.80 32.55
C TYR A 556 10.05 8.53 33.31
N GLU A 557 10.79 7.50 32.94
CA GLU A 557 12.07 7.20 33.58
C GLU A 557 13.13 8.28 33.33
N VAL A 558 13.17 8.86 32.12
CA VAL A 558 14.00 10.05 31.83
C VAL A 558 13.64 11.18 32.79
N MET A 559 12.35 11.47 32.99
CA MET A 559 11.90 12.51 33.91
C MET A 559 12.31 12.20 35.35
N LEU A 560 12.16 10.95 35.79
CA LEU A 560 12.49 10.51 37.14
C LEU A 560 13.99 10.66 37.44
N LYS A 561 14.87 10.14 36.56
CA LYS A 561 16.33 10.19 36.74
C LYS A 561 16.91 11.61 36.66
N ASN A 562 16.21 12.55 36.00
CA ASN A 562 16.64 13.95 35.86
C ASN A 562 15.86 14.93 36.79
N ASP A 563 15.08 14.41 37.76
CA ASP A 563 14.24 15.19 38.68
C ASP A 563 13.27 16.19 37.98
N ILE A 564 12.79 15.82 36.79
CA ILE A 564 11.85 16.62 36.00
C ILE A 564 10.42 16.34 36.45
N LYS A 565 9.72 17.37 36.96
CA LYS A 565 8.34 17.22 37.49
C LYS A 565 7.21 17.49 36.49
N ARG A 566 7.50 18.06 35.32
CA ARG A 566 6.49 18.44 34.32
C ARG A 566 6.96 18.13 32.91
N TRP A 567 6.06 17.65 32.05
CA TRP A 567 6.38 17.27 30.68
C TRP A 567 7.07 18.39 29.88
N ALA A 568 6.63 19.64 30.04
CA ALA A 568 7.20 20.78 29.31
C ALA A 568 8.70 21.01 29.57
N ALA A 569 9.23 20.52 30.70
CA ALA A 569 10.65 20.64 31.03
C ALA A 569 11.53 19.56 30.35
N LEU A 570 10.95 18.48 29.80
CA LEU A 570 11.70 17.50 28.99
C LEU A 570 12.36 18.15 27.77
N ALA A 571 11.76 19.19 27.19
CA ALA A 571 12.32 19.92 26.05
C ALA A 571 13.68 20.60 26.36
N LYS A 572 14.03 20.73 27.65
CA LYS A 572 15.32 21.29 28.08
C LYS A 572 16.39 20.22 28.29
N TRP A 573 16.00 18.94 28.35
CA TRP A 573 16.94 17.84 28.49
C TRP A 573 17.68 17.61 27.16
N LYS A 574 19.00 17.71 27.22
CA LYS A 574 19.91 17.54 26.08
C LYS A 574 21.07 16.64 26.50
N PRO A 575 20.90 15.31 26.45
CA PRO A 575 21.95 14.39 26.85
C PRO A 575 23.08 14.36 25.82
N THR A 576 24.29 14.07 26.28
CA THR A 576 25.40 13.63 25.43
C THR A 576 25.17 12.18 24.96
N LEU A 577 25.90 11.74 23.93
CA LEU A 577 25.83 10.34 23.47
C LEU A 577 26.12 9.33 24.60
N ALA A 578 27.10 9.63 25.45
CA ALA A 578 27.47 8.76 26.57
C ALA A 578 26.34 8.68 27.61
N GLU A 579 25.73 9.81 27.96
CA GLU A 579 24.60 9.86 28.90
C GLU A 579 23.38 9.13 28.37
N LEU A 580 23.05 9.28 27.08
CA LEU A 580 21.93 8.56 26.46
C LEU A 580 22.18 7.04 26.42
N THR A 581 23.41 6.63 26.10
CA THR A 581 23.78 5.21 26.05
C THR A 581 23.73 4.59 27.45
N ALA A 582 24.31 5.27 28.45
CA ALA A 582 24.27 4.83 29.84
C ALA A 582 22.83 4.74 30.35
N PHE A 583 21.99 5.76 30.07
CA PHE A 583 20.57 5.72 30.40
C PHE A 583 19.86 4.50 29.82
N ALA A 584 20.09 4.20 28.53
CA ALA A 584 19.46 3.06 27.87
C ALA A 584 19.91 1.72 28.48
N GLN A 585 21.20 1.55 28.77
CA GLN A 585 21.73 0.34 29.41
C GLN A 585 21.21 0.17 30.84
N ASP A 586 21.19 1.24 31.62
CA ASP A 586 20.62 1.23 32.97
C ASP A 586 19.13 0.89 32.92
N PHE A 587 18.37 1.49 31.99
CA PHE A 587 16.95 1.20 31.82
C PHE A 587 16.72 -0.28 31.48
N VAL A 588 17.51 -0.87 30.59
CA VAL A 588 17.44 -2.31 30.28
C VAL A 588 17.69 -3.13 31.54
N SER A 589 18.77 -2.84 32.27
CA SER A 589 19.10 -3.53 33.52
C SER A 589 17.94 -3.44 34.53
N ASP A 590 17.43 -2.23 34.78
CA ASP A 590 16.40 -1.93 35.77
C ASP A 590 15.06 -2.62 35.47
N PHE A 591 14.67 -2.72 34.20
CA PHE A 591 13.32 -3.13 33.80
C PHE A 591 13.20 -4.48 33.09
N THR A 592 14.28 -5.06 32.55
CA THR A 592 14.17 -6.34 31.80
C THR A 592 14.73 -7.55 32.54
N LEU A 593 15.57 -7.35 33.55
CA LEU A 593 16.16 -8.46 34.33
C LEU A 593 15.17 -9.00 35.37
N ALA A 594 15.01 -10.33 35.40
CA ALA A 594 14.06 -11.00 36.29
C ALA A 594 14.28 -10.67 37.78
N ILE A 595 15.54 -10.58 38.22
CA ILE A 595 15.93 -10.29 39.61
C ILE A 595 15.31 -8.99 40.15
N ASN A 596 15.12 -7.98 39.30
CA ASN A 596 14.56 -6.69 39.71
C ASN A 596 13.05 -6.80 39.90
N SER A 597 12.37 -7.54 39.03
CA SER A 597 10.94 -7.84 39.18
C SER A 597 10.66 -8.73 40.40
N GLU A 598 11.50 -9.73 40.66
CA GLU A 598 11.43 -10.56 41.87
C GLU A 598 11.62 -9.72 43.14
N SER A 599 12.57 -8.79 43.13
CA SER A 599 12.81 -7.87 44.25
C SER A 599 11.58 -7.00 44.55
N ALA A 600 10.90 -6.50 43.52
CA ALA A 600 9.65 -5.76 43.68
C ALA A 600 8.51 -6.65 44.22
N LYS A 601 8.39 -7.89 43.71
CA LYS A 601 7.42 -8.88 44.20
C LYS A 601 7.66 -9.26 45.66
N ASN A 602 8.92 -9.40 46.09
CA ASN A 602 9.29 -9.76 47.46
C ASN A 602 8.83 -8.72 48.51
N VAL A 603 8.70 -7.45 48.13
CA VAL A 603 8.15 -6.39 49.00
C VAL A 603 6.67 -6.10 48.75
N ASN A 604 5.97 -6.98 48.01
CA ASN A 604 4.57 -6.85 47.61
C ASN A 604 4.28 -5.57 46.80
N ASP A 605 5.20 -5.11 45.95
CA ASP A 605 4.98 -3.99 45.03
C ASP A 605 4.59 -4.50 43.64
N ASP A 606 3.31 -4.83 43.47
CA ASP A 606 2.81 -5.32 42.19
C ASP A 606 2.77 -4.22 41.12
N TYR A 607 2.79 -2.94 41.49
CA TYR A 607 2.71 -1.84 40.53
C TYR A 607 4.03 -1.72 39.78
N TYR A 608 5.14 -1.73 40.52
CA TYR A 608 6.47 -1.65 39.93
C TYR A 608 6.81 -2.93 39.15
N ALA A 609 6.55 -4.10 39.74
CA ALA A 609 6.72 -5.39 39.06
C ALA A 609 5.92 -5.48 37.75
N HIS A 610 4.68 -4.98 37.75
CA HIS A 610 3.85 -4.95 36.54
C HIS A 610 4.43 -4.06 35.44
N SER A 611 5.00 -2.90 35.80
CA SER A 611 5.67 -2.02 34.84
C SER A 611 6.89 -2.70 34.20
N GLN A 612 7.70 -3.40 35.01
CA GLN A 612 8.87 -4.14 34.54
C GLN A 612 8.48 -5.26 33.56
N TYR A 613 7.49 -6.09 33.91
CA TYR A 613 7.00 -7.13 33.00
C TYR A 613 6.45 -6.55 31.69
N PHE A 614 5.65 -5.47 31.76
CA PHE A 614 5.14 -4.82 30.55
C PHE A 614 6.27 -4.29 29.66
N ILE A 615 7.27 -3.62 30.23
CA ILE A 615 8.41 -3.06 29.49
C ILE A 615 9.18 -4.17 28.80
N ARG A 616 9.51 -5.25 29.51
CA ARG A 616 10.19 -6.42 28.93
C ARG A 616 9.41 -7.00 27.76
N ASP A 617 8.13 -7.29 27.95
CA ASP A 617 7.30 -7.94 26.93
C ASP A 617 7.05 -7.03 25.71
N ALA A 618 6.89 -5.71 25.93
CA ALA A 618 6.77 -4.71 24.87
C ALA A 618 8.08 -4.51 24.09
N LEU A 619 9.25 -4.60 24.75
CA LEU A 619 10.55 -4.54 24.10
C LEU A 619 10.80 -5.78 23.22
N ILE A 620 10.45 -6.98 23.70
CA ILE A 620 10.53 -8.21 22.89
C ILE A 620 9.65 -8.10 21.65
N PHE A 621 8.44 -7.58 21.79
CA PHE A 621 7.56 -7.31 20.66
C PHE A 621 8.19 -6.32 19.68
N CYS A 622 8.76 -5.22 20.15
CA CYS A 622 9.47 -4.26 19.29
C CYS A 622 10.68 -4.89 18.57
N VAL A 623 11.44 -5.77 19.22
CA VAL A 623 12.55 -6.51 18.58
C VAL A 623 12.02 -7.39 17.46
N PHE A 624 10.93 -8.15 17.68
CA PHE A 624 10.31 -8.95 16.62
C PHE A 624 9.93 -8.11 15.41
N GLU A 625 9.28 -6.97 15.63
CA GLU A 625 8.86 -6.09 14.55
C GLU A 625 10.05 -5.49 13.78
N HIS A 626 11.11 -5.13 14.51
CA HIS A 626 12.37 -4.69 13.90
C HIS A 626 12.99 -5.80 13.06
N SER A 627 13.05 -7.03 13.58
CA SER A 627 13.57 -8.19 12.85
C SER A 627 12.76 -8.47 11.58
N VAL A 628 11.43 -8.40 11.62
CA VAL A 628 10.60 -8.53 10.41
C VAL A 628 10.87 -7.42 9.41
N MET A 629 10.99 -6.18 9.87
CA MET A 629 11.24 -5.00 9.03
C MET A 629 12.55 -5.09 8.25
N PHE A 630 13.59 -5.65 8.87
CA PHE A 630 14.91 -5.85 8.27
C PHE A 630 15.13 -7.25 7.70
N ALA A 631 14.09 -8.10 7.65
CA ALA A 631 14.17 -9.50 7.22
C ALA A 631 15.29 -10.28 7.94
N ASP A 632 15.40 -10.08 9.26
CA ASP A 632 16.34 -10.74 10.16
C ASP A 632 15.69 -12.00 10.74
N ALA A 633 15.97 -13.14 10.12
CA ALA A 633 15.38 -14.42 10.49
C ALA A 633 15.89 -14.96 11.83
N GLY A 634 17.18 -14.75 12.14
CA GLY A 634 17.75 -15.17 13.41
C GLY A 634 17.20 -14.35 14.58
N GLY A 635 17.01 -13.04 14.41
CA GLY A 635 16.31 -12.20 15.38
C GLY A 635 14.89 -12.68 15.67
N VAL A 636 14.13 -13.07 14.62
CA VAL A 636 12.80 -13.70 14.77
C VAL A 636 12.89 -14.98 15.60
N LEU A 637 13.79 -15.91 15.25
CA LEU A 637 13.95 -17.18 15.96
C LEU A 637 14.31 -17.01 17.43
N ARG A 638 15.10 -15.98 17.78
CA ARG A 638 15.40 -15.65 19.18
C ARG A 638 14.14 -15.24 19.92
N VAL A 639 13.35 -14.32 19.35
CA VAL A 639 12.08 -13.90 19.95
C VAL A 639 11.13 -15.09 20.13
N LEU A 640 11.06 -16.01 19.17
CA LEU A 640 10.19 -17.19 19.28
C LEU A 640 10.53 -18.08 20.49
N LYS A 641 11.78 -18.14 20.96
CA LYS A 641 12.14 -18.87 22.20
C LYS A 641 11.52 -18.22 23.43
N TYR A 642 11.58 -16.89 23.53
CA TYR A 642 10.93 -16.15 24.62
C TYR A 642 9.40 -16.26 24.54
N TRP A 643 8.83 -16.15 23.34
CA TRP A 643 7.40 -16.30 23.12
C TRP A 643 6.88 -17.72 23.36
N ALA A 644 7.69 -18.77 23.17
CA ALA A 644 7.31 -20.12 23.57
C ALA A 644 6.94 -20.19 25.06
N LEU A 645 7.67 -19.45 25.91
CA LEU A 645 7.41 -19.33 27.33
C LEU A 645 6.22 -18.40 27.60
N SER A 646 6.26 -17.15 27.11
CA SER A 646 5.21 -16.17 27.41
C SER A 646 3.84 -16.57 26.87
N PHE A 647 3.74 -17.09 25.65
CA PHE A 647 2.46 -17.59 25.14
C PHE A 647 1.92 -18.72 25.99
N ARG A 648 2.79 -19.64 26.45
CA ARG A 648 2.36 -20.72 27.34
C ARG A 648 1.85 -20.16 28.66
N GLY A 649 2.59 -19.24 29.28
CA GLY A 649 2.23 -18.62 30.55
C GLY A 649 0.97 -17.76 30.48
N ALA A 650 0.72 -17.11 29.34
CA ALA A 650 -0.48 -16.29 29.11
C ALA A 650 -1.73 -17.08 28.67
N GLY A 651 -1.63 -18.41 28.55
CA GLY A 651 -2.76 -19.25 28.12
C GLY A 651 -3.01 -19.25 26.60
N LEU A 652 -2.06 -18.80 25.78
CA LEU A 652 -2.10 -18.85 24.31
C LEU A 652 -1.40 -20.13 23.81
N HIS A 653 -1.98 -21.27 24.16
CA HIS A 653 -1.35 -22.59 23.98
C HIS A 653 -1.03 -22.96 22.52
N ASN A 654 -1.84 -22.47 21.57
CA ASN A 654 -1.69 -22.74 20.15
C ASN A 654 -0.40 -22.13 19.60
N TYR A 655 -0.17 -20.83 19.81
CA TYR A 655 1.04 -20.16 19.35
C TYR A 655 2.26 -20.51 20.21
N ALA A 656 2.09 -20.85 21.48
CA ALA A 656 3.15 -21.46 22.27
C ALA A 656 3.65 -22.77 21.63
N ARG A 657 2.72 -23.61 21.15
CA ARG A 657 3.05 -24.84 20.43
C ARG A 657 3.77 -24.53 19.12
N GLU A 658 3.30 -23.57 18.32
CA GLU A 658 3.97 -23.23 17.05
C GLU A 658 5.39 -22.68 17.25
N CYS A 659 5.65 -21.92 18.31
CA CYS A 659 7.03 -21.53 18.66
C CYS A 659 7.91 -22.77 18.88
N LEU A 660 7.42 -23.79 19.60
CA LEU A 660 8.15 -25.04 19.82
C LEU A 660 8.35 -25.82 18.51
N GLU A 661 7.33 -25.90 17.66
CA GLU A 661 7.41 -26.54 16.33
C GLU A 661 8.53 -25.92 15.50
N ILE A 662 8.58 -24.59 15.39
CA ILE A 662 9.60 -23.88 14.61
C ILE A 662 11.00 -24.06 15.22
N VAL A 663 11.17 -23.79 16.51
CA VAL A 663 12.50 -23.83 17.16
C VAL A 663 13.13 -25.22 17.07
N LEU A 664 12.34 -26.27 17.30
CA LEU A 664 12.86 -27.64 17.20
C LEU A 664 13.05 -28.10 15.76
N GLN A 665 12.18 -27.68 14.83
CA GLN A 665 12.35 -27.98 13.41
C GLN A 665 13.67 -27.40 12.87
N TRP A 666 13.97 -26.14 13.18
CA TRP A 666 15.26 -25.51 12.81
C TRP A 666 16.45 -26.25 13.40
N LYS A 667 16.35 -26.74 14.63
CA LYS A 667 17.47 -27.39 15.31
C LYS A 667 17.73 -28.83 14.85
N TYR A 668 16.68 -29.60 14.55
CA TYR A 668 16.80 -31.06 14.37
C TYR A 668 16.42 -31.58 12.98
N GLU A 669 15.59 -30.86 12.23
CA GLU A 669 14.88 -31.44 11.08
C GLU A 669 15.13 -30.75 9.74
N LEU A 670 15.75 -29.57 9.73
CA LEU A 670 16.06 -28.84 8.49
C LEU A 670 17.55 -28.91 8.15
N SER A 671 17.86 -29.13 6.87
CA SER A 671 19.21 -28.87 6.34
C SER A 671 19.49 -27.36 6.27
N PRO A 672 20.75 -26.92 6.18
CA PRO A 672 21.09 -25.50 6.03
C PRO A 672 20.38 -24.82 4.85
N GLU A 673 20.22 -25.53 3.73
CA GLU A 673 19.56 -25.02 2.52
C GLU A 673 18.05 -24.88 2.74
N ALA A 674 17.42 -25.86 3.41
CA ALA A 674 16.01 -25.80 3.78
C ALA A 674 15.73 -24.68 4.81
N GLN A 675 16.66 -24.46 5.76
CA GLN A 675 16.59 -23.32 6.68
C GLN A 675 16.61 -22.01 5.90
N ALA A 676 17.60 -21.82 5.01
CA ALA A 676 17.72 -20.60 4.21
C ALA A 676 16.46 -20.32 3.36
N ALA A 677 15.86 -21.37 2.76
CA ALA A 677 14.63 -21.23 1.99
C ALA A 677 13.42 -20.83 2.86
N LYS A 678 13.27 -21.41 4.06
CA LYS A 678 12.20 -21.01 5.00
C LYS A 678 12.40 -19.62 5.58
N GLU A 679 13.64 -19.25 5.90
CA GLU A 679 14.00 -17.91 6.36
C GLU A 679 13.61 -16.86 5.28
N GLN A 680 13.82 -17.15 3.99
CA GLN A 680 13.33 -16.32 2.89
C GLN A 680 11.80 -16.28 2.79
N ALA A 681 11.12 -17.42 2.97
CA ALA A 681 9.67 -17.53 2.84
C ALA A 681 8.87 -16.75 3.90
N TRP A 682 9.49 -16.37 5.01
CA TRP A 682 8.88 -15.54 6.04
C TRP A 682 8.65 -14.09 5.63
N PHE A 683 9.45 -13.56 4.70
CA PHE A 683 9.47 -12.14 4.41
C PHE A 683 9.04 -11.83 2.98
N PHE A 684 8.34 -10.72 2.82
CA PHE A 684 7.98 -10.14 1.55
C PHE A 684 8.41 -8.69 1.50
N ASN A 685 9.14 -8.28 0.46
CA ASN A 685 9.58 -6.91 0.27
C ASN A 685 9.11 -6.40 -1.09
N ARG A 686 8.06 -5.58 -1.07
CA ARG A 686 7.39 -5.08 -2.27
C ARG A 686 8.25 -4.16 -3.14
N TRP A 687 9.22 -3.47 -2.53
CA TRP A 687 10.03 -2.44 -3.21
C TRP A 687 11.52 -2.79 -3.32
N GLY A 688 11.99 -3.83 -2.62
CA GLY A 688 13.41 -4.13 -2.51
C GLY A 688 14.21 -3.12 -1.68
N ILE A 689 13.54 -2.36 -0.80
CA ILE A 689 14.16 -1.33 0.03
C ILE A 689 14.48 -1.91 1.42
N LYS A 690 15.68 -1.65 1.95
CA LYS A 690 16.09 -2.09 3.29
C LYS A 690 15.16 -1.48 4.36
N GLY A 691 14.78 -2.28 5.37
CA GLY A 691 13.86 -1.81 6.41
C GLY A 691 12.40 -1.68 5.95
N ARG A 692 12.02 -2.32 4.84
CA ARG A 692 10.66 -2.28 4.27
C ARG A 692 10.07 -3.67 4.04
N SER A 693 10.70 -4.69 4.60
CA SER A 693 10.15 -6.05 4.57
C SER A 693 8.93 -6.16 5.49
N ILE A 694 7.98 -6.99 5.10
CA ILE A 694 6.82 -7.39 5.90
C ILE A 694 6.79 -8.91 6.01
N ALA A 695 5.99 -9.43 6.94
CA ALA A 695 5.68 -10.86 6.96
C ALA A 695 4.93 -11.25 5.68
N SER A 696 5.20 -12.44 5.14
CA SER A 696 4.59 -12.91 3.89
C SER A 696 3.08 -13.10 3.98
N ASP A 697 2.53 -13.48 5.14
CA ASP A 697 1.08 -13.54 5.38
C ASP A 697 0.42 -12.17 5.42
N LEU A 698 1.11 -11.15 5.90
CA LEU A 698 0.60 -9.78 5.81
C LEU A 698 0.45 -9.32 4.35
N TYR A 699 1.30 -9.80 3.44
CA TYR A 699 1.13 -9.55 2.00
C TYR A 699 -0.12 -10.25 1.45
N LEU A 700 -0.40 -11.49 1.86
CA LEU A 700 -1.63 -12.17 1.48
C LEU A 700 -2.87 -11.47 2.05
N GLU A 701 -2.81 -10.97 3.28
CA GLU A 701 -3.89 -10.21 3.89
C GLU A 701 -4.14 -8.87 3.18
N GLN A 702 -3.09 -8.19 2.71
CA GLN A 702 -3.24 -7.05 1.81
C GLN A 702 -3.98 -7.47 0.51
N ASN A 703 -3.66 -8.63 -0.06
CA ASN A 703 -4.40 -9.12 -1.23
C ASN A 703 -5.88 -9.37 -0.88
N ASN A 704 -6.18 -9.99 0.27
CA ASN A 704 -7.56 -10.19 0.75
C ASN A 704 -8.33 -8.87 0.85
N PHE A 705 -7.72 -7.84 1.44
CA PHE A 705 -8.30 -6.50 1.53
C PHE A 705 -8.69 -5.95 0.15
N TRP A 706 -7.76 -5.98 -0.79
CA TRP A 706 -8.00 -5.46 -2.13
C TRP A 706 -9.04 -6.28 -2.89
N VAL A 707 -9.08 -7.61 -2.72
CA VAL A 707 -10.12 -8.46 -3.29
C VAL A 707 -11.48 -8.09 -2.73
N LYS A 708 -11.63 -7.89 -1.41
CA LYS A 708 -12.87 -7.39 -0.82
C LYS A 708 -13.24 -6.05 -1.46
N ARG A 709 -12.30 -5.09 -1.50
CA ARG A 709 -12.52 -3.73 -2.01
C ARG A 709 -12.99 -3.67 -3.46
N VAL A 710 -12.33 -4.41 -4.36
CA VAL A 710 -12.68 -4.46 -5.79
C VAL A 710 -14.09 -5.02 -6.01
N ASN A 711 -14.57 -5.90 -5.12
CA ASN A 711 -15.88 -6.53 -5.22
C ASN A 711 -17.01 -5.77 -4.51
N ILE A 712 -16.70 -4.86 -3.56
CA ILE A 712 -17.70 -4.04 -2.84
C ILE A 712 -18.64 -3.30 -3.83
N ALA A 713 -18.10 -2.79 -4.95
CA ALA A 713 -18.84 -2.02 -5.96
C ALA A 713 -20.09 -2.74 -6.51
N LYS A 714 -20.05 -4.07 -6.56
CA LYS A 714 -21.15 -4.91 -7.08
C LYS A 714 -22.21 -5.22 -6.03
N GLY A 715 -21.93 -4.99 -4.75
CA GLY A 715 -22.85 -5.20 -3.65
C GLY A 715 -23.42 -6.62 -3.59
N SER A 716 -24.72 -6.73 -3.29
CA SER A 716 -25.39 -7.99 -2.95
C SER A 716 -25.45 -9.07 -4.06
N GLY A 717 -25.03 -8.73 -5.30
CA GLY A 717 -25.02 -9.62 -6.47
C GLY A 717 -23.68 -10.31 -6.74
N VAL A 718 -22.65 -10.08 -5.93
CA VAL A 718 -21.35 -10.77 -6.05
C VAL A 718 -21.54 -12.26 -5.78
N THR A 719 -20.98 -13.09 -6.66
CA THR A 719 -20.91 -14.55 -6.50
C THR A 719 -19.46 -14.98 -6.37
N ILE A 720 -19.19 -16.14 -5.76
CA ILE A 720 -17.83 -16.67 -5.68
C ILE A 720 -17.22 -16.86 -7.08
N LYS A 721 -18.00 -17.39 -8.03
CA LYS A 721 -17.59 -17.53 -9.44
C LYS A 721 -17.11 -16.20 -10.04
N TYR A 722 -17.82 -15.10 -9.76
CA TYR A 722 -17.42 -13.78 -10.23
C TYR A 722 -16.06 -13.36 -9.68
N ILE A 723 -15.84 -13.58 -8.38
CA ILE A 723 -14.60 -13.21 -7.71
C ILE A 723 -13.42 -13.98 -8.31
N ILE A 724 -13.58 -15.29 -8.47
CA ILE A 724 -12.58 -16.20 -9.05
C ILE A 724 -12.25 -15.79 -10.49
N GLU A 725 -13.25 -15.58 -11.33
CA GLU A 725 -13.04 -15.34 -12.77
C GLU A 725 -12.51 -13.94 -13.10
N LYS A 726 -12.65 -12.95 -12.20
CA LYS A 726 -12.47 -11.53 -12.59
C LYS A 726 -11.86 -10.61 -11.54
N GLY A 727 -11.78 -11.03 -10.28
CA GLY A 727 -11.51 -10.13 -9.17
C GLY A 727 -10.25 -10.46 -8.37
N SER A 728 -9.93 -11.74 -8.22
CA SER A 728 -8.96 -12.18 -7.22
C SER A 728 -7.51 -12.29 -7.70
N ALA A 729 -7.24 -12.93 -8.84
CA ALA A 729 -5.87 -13.12 -9.32
C ALA A 729 -5.17 -11.82 -9.79
N PRO A 730 -5.84 -10.90 -10.53
CA PRO A 730 -5.19 -9.68 -11.03
C PRO A 730 -5.20 -8.51 -10.01
N VAL A 731 -5.45 -8.79 -8.73
CA VAL A 731 -5.65 -7.78 -7.68
C VAL A 731 -4.49 -6.78 -7.58
N GLU A 732 -3.25 -7.29 -7.69
CA GLU A 732 -2.04 -6.48 -7.69
C GLU A 732 -1.96 -5.55 -8.91
N ALA A 733 -2.41 -5.98 -10.08
CA ALA A 733 -2.47 -5.12 -11.25
C ALA A 733 -3.57 -4.06 -11.14
N PHE A 734 -4.73 -4.38 -10.56
CA PHE A 734 -5.76 -3.35 -10.31
C PHE A 734 -5.28 -2.27 -9.34
N ARG A 735 -4.54 -2.68 -8.31
CA ARG A 735 -3.87 -1.78 -7.40
C ARG A 735 -2.85 -0.90 -8.14
N GLU A 736 -1.94 -1.50 -8.92
CA GLU A 736 -0.93 -0.78 -9.72
C GLU A 736 -1.58 0.24 -10.68
N VAL A 737 -2.62 -0.17 -11.41
CA VAL A 737 -3.43 0.72 -12.28
C VAL A 737 -3.99 1.89 -11.47
N SER A 738 -4.55 1.61 -10.29
CA SER A 738 -5.12 2.64 -9.42
C SER A 738 -4.07 3.68 -9.02
N HIS A 739 -2.89 3.23 -8.62
CA HIS A 739 -1.79 4.10 -8.17
C HIS A 739 -1.16 4.88 -9.32
N GLN A 740 -0.82 4.20 -10.42
CA GLN A 740 -0.19 4.83 -11.57
C GLN A 740 -1.12 5.87 -12.21
N PHE A 741 -2.40 5.54 -12.38
CA PHE A 741 -3.38 6.49 -12.92
C PHE A 741 -3.52 7.72 -12.03
N ALA A 742 -3.65 7.55 -10.70
CA ALA A 742 -3.69 8.68 -9.79
C ALA A 742 -2.42 9.54 -9.92
N ARG A 743 -1.23 8.90 -9.89
CA ARG A 743 0.07 9.57 -10.00
C ARG A 743 0.19 10.41 -11.26
N THR A 744 -0.21 9.87 -12.40
CA THR A 744 -0.12 10.61 -13.66
C THR A 744 -0.99 11.87 -13.66
N PHE A 745 -2.16 11.85 -13.01
CA PHE A 745 -3.09 12.99 -12.99
C PHE A 745 -2.80 14.02 -11.89
N GLY A 746 -1.57 14.07 -11.38
CA GLY A 746 -1.16 15.05 -10.37
C GLY A 746 -1.70 14.77 -8.98
N PHE A 747 -2.37 13.63 -8.81
CA PHE A 747 -2.58 13.01 -7.53
C PHE A 747 -1.60 11.86 -7.44
N ALA A 748 -0.28 12.17 -7.46
CA ALA A 748 0.68 11.28 -6.81
C ALA A 748 -0.01 10.83 -5.55
N ASP A 749 -0.04 9.52 -5.28
CA ASP A 749 -0.30 9.09 -3.92
C ASP A 749 0.72 9.86 -3.11
N ARG A 750 0.31 11.04 -2.60
CA ARG A 750 0.99 11.80 -1.58
C ARG A 750 1.05 10.73 -0.58
N ALA A 751 2.22 10.10 -0.51
CA ALA A 751 2.34 8.77 0.05
C ALA A 751 1.45 8.88 1.26
N ARG A 752 0.33 8.14 1.31
CA ARG A 752 -0.39 8.07 2.56
C ARG A 752 0.57 7.27 3.44
N ARG A 753 1.80 7.77 3.73
CA ARG A 753 2.17 8.43 4.97
C ARG A 753 0.87 8.95 5.61
N HIS A 754 -0.01 8.02 5.96
CA HIS A 754 -0.83 8.02 7.13
C HIS A 754 -0.11 8.92 8.10
N LYS A 755 -0.50 10.18 8.37
CA LYS A 755 0.24 11.00 9.33
C LYS A 755 -0.07 10.50 10.73
N GLU A 756 0.90 10.41 11.64
CA GLU A 756 0.65 9.97 13.00
C GLU A 756 -0.09 11.16 13.51
N VAL A 757 -1.34 10.92 13.87
CA VAL A 757 -2.07 11.90 14.64
C VAL A 757 -1.15 12.23 15.80
N ASN A 758 -0.95 13.52 16.05
CA ASN A 758 0.07 13.95 16.99
C ASN A 758 -0.19 13.33 18.37
N ILE A 759 0.62 12.33 18.74
CA ILE A 759 0.50 11.59 20.00
C ILE A 759 1.15 12.30 21.17
N GLY A 760 1.78 13.47 20.96
CA GLY A 760 2.54 14.15 22.01
C GLY A 760 1.68 14.54 23.21
N GLN A 761 0.39 14.79 23.01
CA GLN A 761 -0.57 15.06 24.08
C GLN A 761 -0.92 13.79 24.87
N ASP A 762 -1.06 12.66 24.17
CA ASP A 762 -1.30 11.36 24.79
C ASP A 762 -0.09 10.93 25.61
N LEU A 763 1.11 10.98 25.03
CA LEU A 763 2.36 10.69 25.73
C LEU A 763 2.54 11.56 26.98
N ARG A 764 2.24 12.87 26.88
CA ARG A 764 2.25 13.76 28.04
C ARG A 764 1.33 13.26 29.15
N LEU A 765 0.06 13.02 28.82
CA LEU A 765 -0.94 12.65 29.82
C LEU A 765 -0.61 11.30 30.47
N LEU A 766 -0.13 10.34 29.67
CA LEU A 766 0.36 9.04 30.11
C LEU A 766 1.53 9.19 31.09
N THR A 767 2.56 9.94 30.72
CA THR A 767 3.76 10.13 31.53
C THR A 767 3.47 10.88 32.82
N GLU A 768 2.67 11.96 32.79
CA GLU A 768 2.28 12.72 33.98
C GLU A 768 1.42 11.86 34.93
N THR A 769 0.48 11.06 34.41
CA THR A 769 -0.34 10.14 35.22
C THR A 769 0.52 9.07 35.91
N MET A 770 1.52 8.51 35.20
CA MET A 770 2.42 7.50 35.77
C MET A 770 3.38 8.08 36.82
N LEU A 771 3.82 9.33 36.62
CA LEU A 771 4.62 10.07 37.59
C LEU A 771 3.84 10.32 38.89
N ASP A 772 2.59 10.79 38.78
CA ASP A 772 1.70 11.00 39.93
C ASP A 772 1.39 9.69 40.67
N ALA A 773 1.27 8.58 39.94
CA ALA A 773 1.06 7.25 40.50
C ALA A 773 2.33 6.59 41.09
N GLN A 774 3.50 7.22 40.95
CA GLN A 774 4.80 6.71 41.41
C GLN A 774 5.08 5.28 40.93
N LEU A 775 4.82 5.02 39.65
CA LEU A 775 4.79 3.67 39.09
C LEU A 775 6.17 3.00 38.98
N HIS A 776 7.25 3.79 38.82
CA HIS A 776 8.64 3.30 38.74
C HIS A 776 9.41 3.49 40.05
N VAL A 777 8.71 3.85 41.14
CA VAL A 777 9.32 4.01 42.46
C VAL A 777 8.95 2.80 43.31
N LEU A 778 9.95 2.04 43.76
CA LEU A 778 9.75 0.89 44.64
C LEU A 778 9.05 1.33 45.93
N THR A 779 7.82 0.87 46.12
CA THR A 779 6.96 1.21 47.25
C THR A 779 6.37 -0.08 47.83
N PRO A 780 6.78 -0.49 49.04
CA PRO A 780 6.30 -1.72 49.66
C PRO A 780 4.78 -1.74 49.85
N ASN A 781 4.18 -2.93 49.78
CA ASN A 781 2.76 -3.19 50.05
C ASN A 781 1.76 -2.50 49.12
N ARG A 782 1.99 -2.57 47.79
CA ARG A 782 1.02 -2.21 46.73
C ARG A 782 0.55 -3.45 45.95
N PRO A 783 -0.19 -4.40 46.55
CA PRO A 783 -0.62 -5.61 45.87
C PRO A 783 -1.81 -5.38 44.94
N ILE A 784 -1.82 -6.06 43.79
CA ILE A 784 -2.95 -6.18 42.88
C ILE A 784 -3.43 -7.62 42.97
N TYR A 785 -4.57 -7.86 43.61
CA TYR A 785 -5.08 -9.21 43.82
C TYR A 785 -5.85 -9.75 42.61
N ALA A 786 -5.66 -11.04 42.31
CA ALA A 786 -6.45 -11.76 41.31
C ALA A 786 -7.93 -11.85 41.75
N PRO A 787 -8.88 -11.98 40.80
CA PRO A 787 -10.28 -12.18 41.16
C PRO A 787 -10.45 -13.53 41.85
N LEU A 788 -11.39 -13.61 42.79
CA LEU A 788 -11.71 -14.87 43.45
C LEU A 788 -12.35 -15.83 42.44
N LYS A 789 -11.81 -17.04 42.29
CA LYS A 789 -12.43 -18.10 41.48
C LYS A 789 -13.82 -18.41 42.05
N VAL A 790 -14.87 -18.25 41.24
CA VAL A 790 -16.24 -18.64 41.58
C VAL A 790 -16.41 -20.10 41.20
N SER A 791 -16.76 -20.97 42.15
CA SER A 791 -17.00 -22.39 41.84
C SER A 791 -18.26 -22.57 40.98
N LYS A 792 -18.35 -23.69 40.24
CA LYS A 792 -19.56 -24.09 39.47
C LYS A 792 -20.85 -24.15 40.30
N LYS A 793 -20.77 -24.11 41.64
CA LYS A 793 -21.91 -24.08 42.57
C LYS A 793 -22.20 -22.68 43.15
N GLY A 794 -21.59 -21.62 42.62
CA GLY A 794 -21.80 -20.24 43.07
C GLY A 794 -21.14 -19.90 44.42
N GLN A 795 -20.40 -20.83 45.03
CA GLN A 795 -19.59 -20.54 46.21
C GLN A 795 -18.25 -19.93 45.79
N VAL A 796 -17.93 -18.76 46.36
CA VAL A 796 -16.63 -18.10 46.21
C VAL A 796 -15.58 -18.93 46.94
N ALA A 797 -14.50 -19.31 46.25
CA ALA A 797 -13.44 -20.11 46.87
C ALA A 797 -12.77 -19.31 48.01
N SER A 798 -12.73 -19.88 49.22
CA SER A 798 -12.00 -19.35 50.36
C SER A 798 -10.53 -19.79 50.29
N GLY A 799 -9.67 -18.94 49.73
CA GLY A 799 -8.23 -19.14 49.67
C GLY A 799 -7.46 -17.84 49.88
N PRO A 800 -6.14 -17.90 50.17
CA PRO A 800 -5.30 -16.71 50.27
C PRO A 800 -5.35 -15.92 48.95
N ARG A 801 -5.41 -14.58 49.05
CA ARG A 801 -5.41 -13.73 47.86
C ARG A 801 -4.03 -13.78 47.21
N VAL A 802 -3.98 -14.27 45.98
CA VAL A 802 -2.76 -14.32 45.16
C VAL A 802 -2.69 -13.06 44.30
N SER A 803 -1.48 -12.60 43.98
CA SER A 803 -1.30 -11.48 43.05
C SER A 803 -1.86 -11.83 41.66
N ALA A 804 -2.48 -10.84 41.01
CA ALA A 804 -2.91 -10.90 39.61
C ALA A 804 -1.72 -10.73 38.65
N ILE A 805 -0.61 -10.18 39.13
CA ILE A 805 0.58 -9.90 38.33
C ILE A 805 1.53 -11.09 38.44
N VAL A 806 1.76 -11.76 37.32
CA VAL A 806 2.59 -12.95 37.20
C VAL A 806 3.61 -12.77 36.09
N ASP A 807 4.77 -13.40 36.21
CA ASP A 807 5.72 -13.52 35.11
C ASP A 807 5.27 -14.64 34.17
N SER A 808 4.92 -14.29 32.94
CA SER A 808 4.53 -15.26 31.91
C SER A 808 5.67 -16.21 31.52
N PHE A 809 6.93 -15.81 31.66
CA PHE A 809 8.07 -16.70 31.43
C PHE A 809 8.12 -17.81 32.47
N ASP A 810 8.06 -17.46 33.76
CA ASP A 810 8.11 -18.45 34.85
C ASP A 810 6.93 -19.40 34.81
N VAL A 811 5.71 -18.86 34.62
CA VAL A 811 4.51 -19.69 34.49
C VAL A 811 4.63 -20.63 33.28
N GLY A 812 5.08 -20.11 32.13
CA GLY A 812 5.30 -20.91 30.94
C GLY A 812 6.35 -22.01 31.13
N ALA A 813 7.49 -21.67 31.73
CA ALA A 813 8.57 -22.60 32.03
C ALA A 813 8.15 -23.69 33.02
N GLN A 814 7.41 -23.32 34.08
CA GLN A 814 6.84 -24.28 35.05
C GLN A 814 5.88 -25.26 34.36
N ILE A 815 4.99 -24.79 33.47
CA ILE A 815 4.05 -25.65 32.74
C ILE A 815 4.82 -26.61 31.82
N LEU A 816 5.82 -26.13 31.09
CA LEU A 816 6.63 -26.95 30.19
C LEU A 816 7.44 -28.01 30.96
N ASN A 817 8.06 -27.63 32.08
CA ASN A 817 8.77 -28.53 32.99
C ASN A 817 7.84 -29.52 33.69
N GLY A 818 6.58 -29.14 33.92
CA GLY A 818 5.52 -29.96 34.52
C GLY A 818 5.02 -31.12 33.66
N GLY A 819 5.68 -31.41 32.53
CA GLY A 819 5.39 -32.56 31.67
C GLY A 819 4.86 -32.19 30.29
N LYS A 820 4.42 -30.94 30.08
CA LYS A 820 3.87 -30.50 28.78
C LYS A 820 4.90 -30.52 27.65
N PHE A 821 6.17 -30.27 27.94
CA PHE A 821 7.22 -30.44 26.92
C PHE A 821 7.36 -31.91 26.49
N ARG A 822 7.34 -32.85 27.43
CA ARG A 822 7.39 -34.30 27.12
C ARG A 822 6.15 -34.73 26.33
N GLU A 823 4.98 -34.24 26.71
CA GLU A 823 3.72 -34.46 25.97
C GLU A 823 3.81 -33.93 24.54
N PHE A 824 4.37 -32.74 24.35
CA PHE A 824 4.60 -32.14 23.03
C PHE A 824 5.52 -33.01 22.17
N ILE A 825 6.70 -33.42 22.68
CA ILE A 825 7.61 -34.31 21.93
C ILE A 825 6.91 -35.62 21.58
N ARG A 826 6.23 -36.25 22.53
CA ARG A 826 5.51 -37.51 22.34
C ARG A 826 4.47 -37.44 21.21
N THR A 827 3.76 -36.30 21.11
CA THR A 827 2.66 -36.12 20.16
C THR A 827 3.10 -35.58 18.80
N THR A 828 4.33 -35.09 18.66
CA THR A 828 4.83 -34.42 17.45
C THR A 828 6.08 -35.05 16.84
N ALA A 829 6.86 -35.82 17.60
CA ALA A 829 7.97 -36.59 17.06
C ALA A 829 7.42 -37.77 16.24
N TRP A 830 8.01 -38.00 15.07
CA TRP A 830 7.68 -39.13 14.20
C TRP A 830 8.53 -40.34 14.57
N ASP A 831 7.90 -41.49 14.77
CA ASP A 831 8.57 -42.79 14.86
C ASP A 831 8.44 -43.54 13.52
N PRO A 832 9.54 -43.92 12.85
CA PRO A 832 9.48 -44.69 11.60
C PRO A 832 8.76 -46.05 11.71
N ALA A 833 8.73 -46.66 12.90
CA ALA A 833 8.11 -47.96 13.16
C ALA A 833 6.68 -47.86 13.69
N ALA A 834 6.37 -46.83 14.49
CA ALA A 834 5.07 -46.69 15.19
C ALA A 834 4.23 -45.48 14.74
N GLY A 835 4.77 -44.59 13.92
CA GLY A 835 4.11 -43.36 13.48
C GLY A 835 3.91 -42.34 14.61
N TYR A 836 2.70 -41.76 14.70
CA TYR A 836 2.32 -40.83 15.76
C TYR A 836 1.19 -41.41 16.63
N PRO A 837 1.20 -41.22 17.97
CA PRO A 837 2.27 -40.66 18.80
C PRO A 837 3.36 -41.69 19.13
N VAL A 838 4.52 -41.23 19.60
CA VAL A 838 5.61 -42.12 20.05
C VAL A 838 5.27 -42.69 21.43
N GLY A 839 5.04 -44.01 21.53
CA GLY A 839 4.77 -44.71 22.80
C GLY A 839 3.31 -44.76 23.26
N ALA A 840 3.06 -45.44 24.39
CA ALA A 840 1.71 -45.67 24.92
C ALA A 840 1.02 -44.39 25.44
N ALA A 841 -0.31 -44.39 25.46
CA ALA A 841 -1.12 -43.26 25.92
C ALA A 841 -1.07 -43.12 27.45
N GLU A 842 -0.08 -42.40 27.98
CA GLU A 842 -0.20 -41.83 29.33
C GLU A 842 -1.00 -40.53 29.25
N MET A 843 -2.06 -40.42 30.06
CA MET A 843 -2.75 -39.15 30.27
C MET A 843 -1.82 -38.21 31.03
N GLY A 844 -1.32 -37.17 30.36
CA GLY A 844 -0.74 -36.02 31.04
C GLY A 844 -1.80 -35.34 31.92
N PRO A 845 -1.41 -34.49 32.88
CA PRO A 845 -2.37 -33.75 33.69
C PRO A 845 -3.34 -32.96 32.77
N ASP A 846 -4.62 -33.27 32.93
CA ASP A 846 -5.73 -32.91 32.03
C ASP A 846 -6.20 -31.45 32.22
N LYS A 847 -5.37 -30.60 32.83
CA LYS A 847 -5.75 -29.23 33.21
C LYS A 847 -4.67 -28.24 32.82
N ASP A 848 -4.80 -27.72 31.60
CA ASP A 848 -4.35 -26.36 31.30
C ASP A 848 -5.38 -25.42 31.97
N ASP A 849 -5.26 -25.23 33.28
CA ASP A 849 -6.05 -24.21 33.97
C ASP A 849 -5.69 -22.86 33.30
N PRO A 850 -6.62 -22.17 32.62
CA PRO A 850 -6.28 -20.90 32.01
C PRO A 850 -5.79 -19.94 33.08
N LEU A 851 -4.77 -19.14 32.76
CA LEU A 851 -4.39 -18.02 33.61
C LEU A 851 -5.59 -17.06 33.66
N LEU A 852 -6.34 -17.12 34.75
CA LEU A 852 -7.43 -16.20 35.05
C LEU A 852 -6.85 -15.10 35.93
N ASN A 853 -6.23 -14.11 35.28
CA ASN A 853 -5.71 -12.92 35.94
C ASN A 853 -6.80 -11.85 36.17
N GLY A 854 -8.03 -12.09 35.73
CA GLY A 854 -9.19 -11.21 35.83
C GLY A 854 -9.30 -10.12 34.78
N SER A 855 -8.40 -10.10 33.80
CA SER A 855 -8.42 -9.08 32.75
C SER A 855 -9.76 -9.07 32.01
N ALA A 856 -10.02 -7.97 31.31
CA ALA A 856 -11.11 -7.87 30.35
C ALA A 856 -11.16 -9.08 29.39
N PHE A 857 -10.01 -9.69 29.10
CA PHE A 857 -9.82 -10.80 28.18
C PHE A 857 -10.04 -12.19 28.82
N ASP A 858 -10.39 -12.28 30.10
CA ASP A 858 -10.67 -13.56 30.78
C ASP A 858 -12.18 -13.90 30.86
N ARG A 859 -13.08 -12.95 30.60
CA ARG A 859 -14.54 -13.18 30.63
C ARG A 859 -15.03 -13.76 29.31
N VAL A 860 -15.26 -15.07 29.29
CA VAL A 860 -15.62 -15.88 28.12
C VAL A 860 -16.92 -15.43 27.42
N ASP A 861 -17.81 -14.68 28.10
CA ASP A 861 -19.13 -14.29 27.56
C ASP A 861 -19.09 -13.10 26.58
N GLY A 862 -17.89 -12.56 26.32
CA GLY A 862 -17.63 -11.50 25.34
C GLY A 862 -16.18 -11.45 24.90
N ASN A 863 -15.44 -12.56 25.07
CA ASN A 863 -14.04 -12.66 24.71
C ASN A 863 -13.93 -12.95 23.20
N PRO A 864 -13.39 -12.04 22.37
CA PRO A 864 -13.13 -12.33 20.95
C PRO A 864 -12.10 -13.45 20.76
N LEU A 865 -11.41 -13.87 21.83
CA LEU A 865 -10.45 -15.00 21.80
C LEU A 865 -11.14 -16.37 21.90
N GLY A 866 -12.43 -16.43 22.25
CA GLY A 866 -13.15 -17.68 22.52
C GLY A 866 -14.33 -17.96 21.58
N ARG A 867 -14.65 -17.03 20.68
CA ARG A 867 -15.66 -17.24 19.65
C ARG A 867 -14.97 -17.25 18.29
N ASP A 868 -15.41 -18.16 17.43
CA ASP A 868 -15.10 -18.20 16.00
C ASP A 868 -15.63 -16.97 15.22
N ASP A 869 -15.97 -15.87 15.90
CA ASP A 869 -16.33 -14.60 15.28
C ASP A 869 -15.06 -13.78 15.04
N PHE A 870 -14.27 -14.22 14.06
CA PHE A 870 -13.52 -13.30 13.20
C PHE A 870 -14.53 -12.37 12.50
N ASN A 871 -15.09 -11.41 13.24
CA ASN A 871 -15.61 -10.21 12.64
C ASN A 871 -14.41 -9.54 11.98
N ASP A 872 -14.41 -9.57 10.64
CA ASP A 872 -13.50 -8.79 9.80
C ASP A 872 -13.27 -7.42 10.43
N MET A 873 -12.09 -7.23 11.01
CA MET A 873 -11.67 -5.99 11.66
C MET A 873 -11.23 -4.98 10.62
N ASP A 874 -12.13 -4.66 9.70
CA ASP A 874 -11.87 -3.76 8.60
C ASP A 874 -13.08 -2.85 8.33
N ASP A 875 -13.55 -2.20 9.40
CA ASP A 875 -14.16 -0.88 9.27
C ASP A 875 -13.03 0.14 9.39
N GLY A 876 -12.65 0.68 8.24
CA GLY A 876 -11.41 1.41 8.04
C GLY A 876 -11.20 2.59 8.99
N ASP A 877 -10.00 2.67 9.54
CA ASP A 877 -9.45 3.90 10.09
C ASP A 877 -8.02 4.10 9.54
N ALA A 878 -7.88 5.14 8.74
CA ALA A 878 -6.75 5.38 7.87
C ALA A 878 -5.78 6.43 8.41
N HIS A 879 -5.23 6.34 9.63
CA HIS A 879 -4.35 7.43 10.16
C HIS A 879 -3.21 6.97 11.12
N SER A 880 -1.94 6.91 10.66
CA SER A 880 -0.67 6.78 11.46
C SER A 880 0.71 6.89 10.67
N GLN A 881 1.59 7.90 10.92
CA GLN A 881 2.94 8.18 10.29
C GLN A 881 4.03 7.75 11.27
N ARG A 882 5.27 7.83 10.81
CA ARG A 882 6.44 7.11 11.28
C ARG A 882 7.62 8.07 11.53
N TYR A 883 8.58 7.58 12.30
CA TYR A 883 9.97 8.03 12.34
C TYR A 883 10.87 6.97 11.65
N PRO A 884 12.05 7.34 11.09
CA PRO A 884 12.99 6.39 10.50
C PRO A 884 13.55 5.44 11.58
N GLY A 885 13.59 4.14 11.30
CA GLY A 885 14.22 3.14 12.19
C GLY A 885 13.27 2.27 13.03
N LEU A 886 11.97 2.56 13.08
CA LEU A 886 10.96 1.67 13.68
C LEU A 886 9.78 1.47 12.72
N GLY A 887 9.36 0.21 12.55
CA GLY A 887 8.26 -0.16 11.66
C GLY A 887 6.97 0.61 11.96
N SER A 888 6.11 0.77 10.96
CA SER A 888 4.77 1.35 11.06
C SER A 888 3.92 0.89 12.24
N LEU A 889 2.94 1.69 12.66
CA LEU A 889 1.83 1.25 13.53
C LEU A 889 0.79 0.38 12.79
N GLY A 890 0.45 0.70 11.54
CA GLY A 890 -0.29 -0.20 10.64
C GLY A 890 0.69 -1.06 9.82
N GLY A 891 0.62 -2.39 9.91
CA GLY A 891 1.53 -3.30 9.20
C GLY A 891 1.78 -2.89 7.74
N GLY A 892 3.05 -2.85 7.33
CA GLY A 892 3.47 -2.51 5.96
C GLY A 892 3.17 -1.07 5.52
N MET A 893 3.98 -0.47 4.66
CA MET A 893 3.44 0.60 3.81
C MET A 893 2.71 -0.06 2.63
N ASP A 894 1.91 0.70 1.90
CA ASP A 894 1.55 0.37 0.51
C ASP A 894 2.29 1.23 -0.53
N TYR A 895 3.18 2.13 -0.08
CA TYR A 895 3.78 3.15 -0.92
C TYR A 895 5.32 3.12 -0.86
N PRO A 896 6.02 3.23 -2.00
CA PRO A 896 7.45 3.51 -2.04
C PRO A 896 7.73 4.92 -1.49
N ASP A 897 8.91 5.13 -0.87
CA ASP A 897 9.46 6.47 -0.73
C ASP A 897 10.18 6.79 -2.04
N ASP A 898 9.78 7.87 -2.72
CA ASP A 898 10.69 8.54 -3.65
C ASP A 898 11.76 9.21 -2.77
N THR A 899 12.92 8.55 -2.62
CA THR A 899 14.19 9.17 -2.21
C THR A 899 15.07 9.36 -3.42
#